data_AF-A0A1B0FDR6-F1
#
_entry.id   AF-A0A1B0FDR6-F1
#
_cell.length_a   1.000
_cell.length_b   1.000
_cell.length_c   1.000
_cell.angle_alpha   90.00
_cell.angle_beta   90.00
_cell.angle_gamma   90.00
#
_symmetry.space_group_name_H-M   'P 1'
#
loop_
_entity.id
_entity.type
_entity.pdbx_description
1 polymer ?
#
loop_
_entity_poly.entity_id
_entity_poly.type
_entity_poly.pdbx_seq_one_letter_code
_entity_poly.pdbx_strand_id
1 'polypeptide(L)'
;MLRQLSRAADLPVVLRQLQKVGLRCKGKQPSNLVCVESSFYSTNSSQLSGALLARANKSFKCGRLNSSSFFGLFQSTARNGAAAAAQQTNNYATEATIQIQRPFKLHRLDQGPETSVKLTKEEALLYYTQMQVIRRIETSAGNLYKEKIIRGFCHLYSGQEACAVGMKSAMTDVDNIISAYRVHGWTYLMGVPPLGVLAELTGRQKGSSRGKGGSMHMYGRNFYGGNGIVGAQVPLGAGVALACQYKGNGGMCYALYGDGASNQGQVFEAYNMAYLWRLPVIFVCENNNYGMGTSAERSSCNTDYYTRGDVIPGIWVDGMDVLAVRSASLFAREYATKKGPIVLETNTYRYSGHSMSDPGTSYRTREEIQEVRSKRDPISSFKELCIEHGLISADEVKVIDNKVRKEVDEATAQAKADTELPLQVPSRMKMLLGVQRVLRQNVSHQLLIRKASFLDQFCKNGDSNKDKTDKPDKSIELTLENVTDVCYYVYDEPTDYVTLKQSEALKFYTEMQTIRRMENAFAELYRQKVIRGFCHLYAGQEACCAGIRAAMRPEDTVITSYRSHGWTYLMGGSVYKIMAELAQKQTGCCRGKGGSMHTYAKNFFGGNGIVGSQVPLGAGVGLAHAYRCRDAVSFTLYGDGAANQGQLFESYNLACLWKLPVVFVCENNKYGMGTSTNRAACNSNYYTRGDYIPGIWVDGMDVLAVRSATEFCIERAKKCGPLVMELETYRYYGHSMSDPGTSYRKREEIEQVRKTNDPITRFKTLCLNCKLLTEEDFKTIDDEVKKEIAGVVQQVTSEKLTDLKELTTDIYLVCYENKIRDTVERNLEHKLVGKQLVPLGSPTPTPKSEIKDPPPTPPPQPPPTKPAKKDPKDAKPPPSPNDKATLPGDKSTPPREIQSAPTEPDTPAKPKNGDEKSKIDNPSKE
;
A
#
# COMPACT_ATOMS: atom_id res chain seq x y z
N MET A 1 4.35 -28.60 28.76
CA MET A 1 3.10 -29.29 29.16
C MET A 1 1.87 -28.37 29.16
N LEU A 2 1.83 -27.25 29.90
CA LEU A 2 0.68 -26.32 29.96
C LEU A 2 0.27 -25.61 28.64
N ARG A 3 0.90 -25.91 27.50
CA ARG A 3 0.48 -25.46 26.15
C ARG A 3 -0.20 -26.55 25.30
N GLN A 4 -0.42 -27.76 25.84
CA GLN A 4 -1.05 -28.87 25.10
C GLN A 4 -2.52 -29.16 25.50
N LEU A 5 -3.06 -28.48 26.52
CA LEU A 5 -4.42 -28.75 27.03
C LEU A 5 -5.53 -27.85 26.45
N SER A 6 -5.23 -26.93 25.54
CA SER A 6 -6.20 -26.00 24.94
C SER A 6 -6.83 -26.53 23.63
N ARG A 7 -6.99 -27.84 23.48
CA ARG A 7 -7.54 -28.49 22.26
C ARG A 7 -8.72 -29.45 22.50
N ALA A 8 -9.23 -29.56 23.72
CA ALA A 8 -10.44 -30.32 24.03
C ALA A 8 -11.41 -29.44 24.83
N ALA A 9 -12.70 -29.52 24.49
CA ALA A 9 -13.75 -28.78 25.20
C ALA A 9 -14.13 -29.51 26.49
N ASP A 10 -13.90 -28.87 27.66
CA ASP A 10 -14.87 -28.86 28.76
C ASP A 10 -14.48 -27.85 29.86
N LEU A 11 -15.08 -26.66 29.83
CA LEU A 11 -14.81 -25.59 30.79
C LEU A 11 -15.22 -25.91 32.28
N PRO A 12 -16.25 -26.73 32.57
CA PRO A 12 -16.67 -27.03 33.96
C PRO A 12 -15.70 -27.87 34.80
N VAL A 13 -14.67 -28.49 34.20
CA VAL A 13 -13.73 -29.38 34.91
C VAL A 13 -12.53 -28.58 35.47
N VAL A 14 -12.04 -27.59 34.72
CA VAL A 14 -10.89 -26.74 35.11
C VAL A 14 -11.20 -25.93 36.38
N LEU A 15 -12.43 -25.41 36.49
CA LEU A 15 -12.90 -24.65 37.65
C LEU A 15 -12.89 -25.46 38.96
N ARG A 16 -13.12 -26.79 38.91
CA ARG A 16 -13.10 -27.65 40.12
C ARG A 16 -11.69 -28.03 40.57
N GLN A 17 -10.69 -28.00 39.69
CA GLN A 17 -9.29 -28.25 40.08
C GLN A 17 -8.64 -27.02 40.72
N LEU A 18 -8.96 -25.81 40.27
CA LEU A 18 -8.44 -24.57 40.86
C LEU A 18 -8.96 -24.31 42.30
N GLN A 19 -10.10 -24.88 42.69
CA GLN A 19 -10.61 -24.82 44.06
C GLN A 19 -9.88 -25.76 45.06
N LYS A 20 -8.97 -26.64 44.62
CA LYS A 20 -8.24 -27.57 45.50
C LYS A 20 -6.86 -27.09 45.97
N VAL A 21 -6.33 -25.99 45.43
CA VAL A 21 -5.01 -25.45 45.82
C VAL A 21 -5.19 -24.27 46.77
N GLY A 22 -5.58 -24.56 48.01
CA GLY A 22 -5.85 -23.53 49.01
C GLY A 22 -4.59 -22.95 49.63
N LEU A 23 -4.32 -21.66 49.40
CA LEU A 23 -3.42 -20.86 50.22
C LEU A 23 -4.13 -19.59 50.71
N ARG A 24 -4.42 -19.57 52.02
CA ARG A 24 -5.04 -18.44 52.71
C ARG A 24 -3.99 -17.38 53.04
N CYS A 25 -4.15 -16.16 52.55
CA CYS A 25 -3.54 -14.96 53.16
C CYS A 25 -4.64 -13.96 53.53
N LYS A 26 -4.61 -13.49 54.79
CA LYS A 26 -5.64 -12.63 55.37
C LYS A 26 -5.39 -11.14 55.05
N GLY A 27 -6.45 -10.46 54.64
CA GLY A 27 -6.80 -9.11 55.11
C GLY A 27 -5.88 -7.93 54.78
N LYS A 28 -6.27 -7.15 53.75
CA LYS A 28 -6.53 -5.70 53.83
C LYS A 28 -7.20 -5.25 52.52
N GLN A 29 -8.32 -4.51 52.60
CA GLN A 29 -8.86 -3.76 51.46
C GLN A 29 -7.96 -2.52 51.18
N PRO A 30 -7.99 -1.94 49.97
CA PRO A 30 -9.02 -0.95 49.66
C PRO A 30 -9.78 -1.18 48.34
N SER A 31 -11.03 -0.74 48.39
CA SER A 31 -11.91 -0.26 47.32
C SER A 31 -11.24 0.38 46.08
N ASN A 32 -11.55 -0.14 44.88
CA ASN A 32 -12.30 0.56 43.82
C ASN A 32 -12.10 -0.10 42.44
N LEU A 33 -13.07 -0.90 42.01
CA LEU A 33 -13.35 -1.13 40.59
C LEU A 33 -14.87 -1.03 40.38
N VAL A 34 -15.31 0.08 39.79
CA VAL A 34 -16.70 0.28 39.42
C VAL A 34 -16.91 -0.30 38.03
N CYS A 35 -17.43 -1.52 37.97
CA CYS A 35 -18.16 -2.01 36.80
C CYS A 35 -19.61 -1.54 36.94
N VAL A 36 -20.12 -0.78 35.97
CA VAL A 36 -21.56 -0.48 35.90
C VAL A 36 -22.20 -1.50 34.97
N GLU A 37 -22.88 -2.48 35.54
CA GLU A 37 -23.73 -3.41 34.79
C GLU A 37 -24.97 -2.69 34.25
N SER A 38 -25.35 -3.05 33.02
CA SER A 38 -26.64 -2.67 32.45
C SER A 38 -27.68 -3.77 32.69
N SER A 39 -28.69 -3.51 33.51
CA SER A 39 -29.89 -4.34 33.62
C SER A 39 -31.14 -3.45 33.84
N PHE A 40 -32.33 -4.05 33.67
CA PHE A 40 -33.68 -3.46 33.55
C PHE A 40 -34.00 -2.85 32.16
N TYR A 41 -34.85 -3.44 31.32
CA TYR A 41 -36.13 -4.11 31.61
C TYR A 41 -36.39 -5.33 30.72
N SER A 42 -36.84 -6.43 31.36
CA SER A 42 -37.61 -7.49 30.70
C SER A 42 -38.94 -7.65 31.44
N THR A 43 -40.05 -7.68 30.72
CA THR A 43 -41.30 -8.30 31.19
C THR A 43 -41.84 -9.20 30.10
N ASN A 44 -42.19 -10.42 30.49
CA ASN A 44 -42.60 -11.49 29.59
C ASN A 44 -44.03 -11.29 29.07
N SER A 45 -44.27 -11.69 27.83
CA SER A 45 -45.41 -12.58 27.51
C SER A 45 -45.21 -13.31 26.19
N SER A 46 -44.76 -14.57 26.27
CA SER A 46 -44.75 -15.51 25.15
C SER A 46 -45.82 -16.57 25.38
N GLN A 47 -47.01 -16.39 24.81
CA GLN A 47 -48.00 -17.47 24.63
C GLN A 47 -49.11 -17.04 23.67
N LEU A 48 -49.06 -17.57 22.44
CA LEU A 48 -50.19 -18.19 21.71
C LEU A 48 -49.84 -18.31 20.23
N SER A 49 -49.68 -19.56 19.78
CA SER A 49 -49.62 -19.94 18.38
C SER A 49 -50.96 -20.52 17.92
N GLY A 50 -51.39 -20.15 16.71
CA GLY A 50 -52.28 -20.98 15.90
C GLY A 50 -53.76 -20.54 15.76
N ALA A 51 -54.22 -20.61 14.51
CA ALA A 51 -55.62 -20.60 14.04
C ALA A 51 -56.48 -19.34 14.31
N LEU A 52 -56.90 -18.64 13.25
CA LEU A 52 -58.00 -19.09 12.39
C LEU A 52 -58.13 -18.29 11.08
N LEU A 53 -58.68 -18.95 10.06
CA LEU A 53 -59.04 -18.38 8.76
C LEU A 53 -60.52 -17.95 8.73
N ALA A 54 -60.83 -17.02 7.82
CA ALA A 54 -62.12 -16.78 7.17
C ALA A 54 -63.17 -15.81 7.78
N ARG A 55 -63.87 -15.15 6.83
CA ARG A 55 -65.08 -14.29 6.91
C ARG A 55 -64.91 -12.88 7.50
N ALA A 56 -65.71 -11.87 7.09
CA ALA A 56 -66.42 -11.60 5.81
C ALA A 56 -66.99 -10.16 5.81
N ASN A 57 -67.15 -9.59 4.61
CA ASN A 57 -67.89 -8.37 4.23
C ASN A 57 -68.99 -7.81 5.16
N LYS A 58 -68.95 -6.48 5.38
CA LYS A 58 -70.05 -5.46 5.29
C LYS A 58 -69.42 -4.08 5.57
N SER A 59 -69.32 -3.09 4.66
CA SER A 59 -70.26 -2.41 3.72
C SER A 59 -70.95 -1.17 4.32
N PHE A 60 -71.07 -0.10 3.49
CA PHE A 60 -71.78 1.19 3.69
C PHE A 60 -71.15 2.21 4.67
N LYS A 61 -71.15 3.54 4.44
CA LYS A 61 -71.66 4.50 3.41
C LYS A 61 -70.53 5.51 3.09
N CYS A 62 -70.23 5.87 1.84
CA CYS A 62 -70.93 6.83 0.95
C CYS A 62 -71.08 8.26 1.51
N GLY A 63 -70.37 9.22 0.91
CA GLY A 63 -70.41 10.65 1.19
C GLY A 63 -69.92 11.50 0.00
N ARG A 64 -70.80 11.68 -1.01
CA ARG A 64 -70.75 12.78 -1.99
C ARG A 64 -71.09 14.11 -1.26
N LEU A 65 -70.83 15.33 -1.71
CA LEU A 65 -70.25 15.95 -2.93
C LEU A 65 -69.99 17.44 -2.56
N ASN A 66 -69.04 18.13 -3.19
CA ASN A 66 -69.36 19.34 -3.99
C ASN A 66 -68.13 20.07 -4.56
N SER A 67 -68.35 20.52 -5.80
CA SER A 67 -67.52 21.37 -6.65
C SER A 67 -67.25 22.78 -6.11
N SER A 68 -66.15 23.38 -6.53
CA SER A 68 -66.22 24.63 -7.30
C SER A 68 -64.98 24.83 -8.17
N SER A 69 -65.24 25.25 -9.41
CA SER A 69 -64.26 25.53 -10.46
C SER A 69 -63.99 27.03 -10.55
N PHE A 70 -62.75 27.44 -10.85
CA PHE A 70 -62.49 28.73 -11.49
C PHE A 70 -61.41 28.58 -12.56
N PHE A 71 -61.61 29.27 -13.69
CA PHE A 71 -60.88 29.09 -14.94
C PHE A 71 -60.21 30.43 -15.32
N GLY A 72 -59.01 30.37 -15.89
CA GLY A 72 -58.21 31.56 -16.22
C GLY A 72 -57.28 31.31 -17.41
N LEU A 73 -57.83 31.57 -18.59
CA LEU A 73 -57.22 31.63 -19.92
C LEU A 73 -55.78 32.18 -19.98
N PHE A 74 -54.97 31.57 -20.85
CA PHE A 74 -54.36 32.30 -21.99
C PHE A 74 -54.20 31.35 -23.19
N GLN A 75 -54.40 31.86 -24.41
CA GLN A 75 -54.45 31.09 -25.65
C GLN A 75 -53.05 30.90 -26.27
N SER A 76 -52.82 29.78 -26.98
CA SER A 76 -52.04 29.82 -28.23
C SER A 76 -52.49 28.75 -29.24
N THR A 77 -52.82 29.24 -30.45
CA THR A 77 -52.81 28.58 -31.77
C THR A 77 -52.92 27.06 -31.87
N ALA A 78 -54.07 26.58 -32.38
CA ALA A 78 -54.24 25.21 -32.84
C ALA A 78 -53.55 24.93 -34.19
N ARG A 79 -53.07 23.69 -34.37
CA ARG A 79 -52.90 23.04 -35.68
C ARG A 79 -53.73 21.77 -35.70
N ASN A 80 -54.54 21.60 -36.74
CA ASN A 80 -55.40 20.42 -36.89
C ASN A 80 -54.58 19.18 -37.25
N GLY A 81 -54.78 18.10 -36.50
CA GLY A 81 -54.36 16.75 -36.84
C GLY A 81 -55.33 15.78 -36.15
N ALA A 82 -56.00 14.92 -36.92
CA ALA A 82 -57.12 14.12 -36.42
C ALA A 82 -56.68 13.10 -35.35
N ALA A 83 -57.18 13.25 -34.13
CA ALA A 83 -56.98 12.28 -33.08
C ALA A 83 -57.95 11.10 -33.25
N ALA A 84 -57.50 10.04 -33.91
CA ALA A 84 -58.10 8.73 -33.72
C ALA A 84 -57.84 8.29 -32.27
N ALA A 85 -58.89 8.24 -31.45
CA ALA A 85 -58.80 7.87 -30.05
C ALA A 85 -58.58 6.36 -29.89
N ALA A 86 -57.38 5.89 -30.24
CA ALA A 86 -56.89 4.60 -29.79
C ALA A 86 -56.62 4.69 -28.28
N GLN A 87 -57.47 4.06 -27.47
CA GLN A 87 -57.10 3.75 -26.08
C GLN A 87 -55.95 2.75 -26.10
N GLN A 88 -54.71 3.27 -26.14
CA GLN A 88 -53.56 2.51 -25.72
C GLN A 88 -53.73 2.20 -24.23
N THR A 89 -54.21 1.00 -23.94
CA THR A 89 -54.04 0.37 -22.64
C THR A 89 -52.55 0.17 -22.44
N ASN A 90 -51.90 1.12 -21.74
CA ASN A 90 -50.51 0.99 -21.34
C ASN A 90 -50.39 -0.19 -20.35
N ASN A 91 -50.15 -1.38 -20.90
CA ASN A 91 -49.77 -2.56 -20.14
C ASN A 91 -48.34 -2.35 -19.64
N TYR A 92 -48.21 -1.68 -18.48
CA TYR A 92 -46.94 -1.56 -17.78
C TYR A 92 -46.38 -2.94 -17.46
N ALA A 93 -45.08 -3.14 -17.69
CA ALA A 93 -44.42 -4.40 -17.45
C ALA A 93 -44.23 -4.64 -15.95
N THR A 94 -44.48 -5.86 -15.49
CA THR A 94 -44.16 -6.31 -14.12
C THR A 94 -42.69 -6.70 -13.98
N GLU A 95 -42.10 -7.23 -15.05
CA GLU A 95 -40.66 -7.53 -15.16
C GLU A 95 -40.15 -7.22 -16.57
N ALA A 96 -38.86 -6.92 -16.68
CA ALA A 96 -38.14 -6.83 -17.95
C ALA A 96 -36.80 -7.56 -17.86
N THR A 97 -36.33 -8.10 -18.98
CA THR A 97 -34.98 -8.64 -19.14
C THR A 97 -34.14 -7.61 -19.89
N ILE A 98 -33.09 -7.13 -19.25
CA ILE A 98 -32.25 -6.02 -19.72
C ILE A 98 -30.85 -6.53 -20.03
N GLN A 99 -30.31 -6.16 -21.18
CA GLN A 99 -28.91 -6.44 -21.52
C GLN A 99 -28.00 -5.30 -21.01
N ILE A 100 -27.02 -5.66 -20.18
CA ILE A 100 -25.95 -4.77 -19.75
C ILE A 100 -25.10 -4.41 -20.98
N GLN A 101 -24.97 -3.10 -21.24
CA GLN A 101 -24.40 -2.59 -22.49
C GLN A 101 -22.88 -2.66 -22.56
N ARG A 102 -22.19 -2.61 -21.41
CA ARG A 102 -20.72 -2.64 -21.36
C ARG A 102 -20.26 -3.96 -20.75
N PRO A 103 -19.38 -4.72 -21.43
CA PRO A 103 -18.92 -6.00 -20.92
C PRO A 103 -18.06 -5.81 -19.67
N PHE A 104 -18.16 -6.77 -18.76
CA PHE A 104 -17.19 -6.92 -17.66
C PHE A 104 -15.81 -7.26 -18.24
N LYS A 105 -14.74 -6.74 -17.65
CA LYS A 105 -13.40 -7.32 -17.85
C LYS A 105 -13.13 -8.28 -16.69
N LEU A 106 -12.52 -9.42 -17.00
CA LEU A 106 -12.23 -10.48 -16.02
C LEU A 106 -10.72 -10.64 -15.82
N HIS A 107 -10.33 -10.95 -14.59
CA HIS A 107 -8.96 -11.31 -14.22
C HIS A 107 -8.99 -12.65 -13.47
N ARG A 108 -8.29 -13.66 -13.99
CA ARG A 108 -8.26 -15.04 -13.44
C ARG A 108 -9.67 -15.65 -13.18
N LEU A 109 -10.62 -15.40 -14.08
CA LEU A 109 -11.96 -16.01 -14.08
C LEU A 109 -12.32 -16.48 -15.51
N ASP A 110 -12.73 -17.74 -15.64
CA ASP A 110 -13.21 -18.30 -16.92
C ASP A 110 -14.66 -17.88 -17.25
N GLN A 111 -15.42 -17.48 -16.22
CA GLN A 111 -16.81 -17.07 -16.31
C GLN A 111 -17.02 -15.81 -15.46
N GLY A 112 -17.75 -14.85 -16.04
CA GLY A 112 -18.09 -13.59 -15.39
C GLY A 112 -19.54 -13.53 -14.90
N PRO A 113 -19.99 -12.36 -14.42
CA PRO A 113 -21.37 -12.12 -14.06
C PRO A 113 -22.31 -12.15 -15.27
N GLU A 114 -23.60 -12.42 -15.04
CA GLU A 114 -24.61 -12.44 -16.11
C GLU A 114 -24.79 -11.03 -16.73
N THR A 115 -24.77 -10.96 -18.06
CA THR A 115 -25.05 -9.73 -18.82
C THR A 115 -26.54 -9.51 -19.08
N SER A 116 -27.34 -10.58 -19.00
CA SER A 116 -28.80 -10.57 -19.25
C SER A 116 -29.57 -10.59 -17.94
N VAL A 117 -29.88 -9.42 -17.39
CA VAL A 117 -30.39 -9.27 -16.02
C VAL A 117 -31.90 -9.08 -16.00
N LYS A 118 -32.61 -9.83 -15.15
CA LYS A 118 -34.02 -9.57 -14.83
C LYS A 118 -34.15 -8.43 -13.82
N LEU A 119 -35.11 -7.53 -14.07
CA LEU A 119 -35.49 -6.42 -13.19
C LEU A 119 -37.01 -6.39 -13.04
N THR A 120 -37.53 -6.44 -11.81
CA THR A 120 -38.97 -6.23 -11.57
C THR A 120 -39.31 -4.75 -11.44
N LYS A 121 -40.60 -4.41 -11.58
CA LYS A 121 -41.09 -3.05 -11.33
C LYS A 121 -40.78 -2.56 -9.90
N GLU A 122 -40.90 -3.43 -8.91
CA GLU A 122 -40.63 -3.12 -7.50
C GLU A 122 -39.15 -2.81 -7.27
N GLU A 123 -38.25 -3.61 -7.86
CA GLU A 123 -36.81 -3.36 -7.84
C GLU A 123 -36.45 -2.04 -8.53
N ALA A 124 -37.05 -1.77 -9.69
CA ALA A 124 -36.84 -0.54 -10.44
C ALA A 124 -37.24 0.71 -9.61
N LEU A 125 -38.45 0.69 -9.02
CA LEU A 125 -38.93 1.77 -8.14
C LEU A 125 -38.03 1.93 -6.90
N LEU A 126 -37.56 0.83 -6.32
CA LEU A 126 -36.66 0.83 -5.16
C LEU A 126 -35.30 1.46 -5.48
N TYR A 127 -34.62 0.99 -6.54
CA TYR A 127 -33.29 1.47 -6.91
C TYR A 127 -33.32 2.94 -7.33
N TYR A 128 -34.33 3.36 -8.12
CA TYR A 128 -34.51 4.76 -8.49
C TYR A 128 -34.72 5.64 -7.24
N THR A 129 -35.61 5.22 -6.33
CA THR A 129 -35.85 5.95 -5.06
C THR A 129 -34.58 6.06 -4.23
N GLN A 130 -33.84 4.96 -4.04
CA GLN A 130 -32.62 4.94 -3.24
C GLN A 130 -31.53 5.86 -3.80
N MET A 131 -31.25 5.77 -5.12
CA MET A 131 -30.26 6.66 -5.73
C MET A 131 -30.69 8.14 -5.63
N GLN A 132 -31.98 8.44 -5.80
CA GLN A 132 -32.49 9.81 -5.69
C GLN A 132 -32.44 10.36 -4.25
N VAL A 133 -32.68 9.53 -3.23
CA VAL A 133 -32.49 9.94 -1.82
C VAL A 133 -31.02 10.27 -1.55
N ILE A 134 -30.07 9.44 -2.01
CA ILE A 134 -28.64 9.72 -1.88
C ILE A 134 -28.29 11.06 -2.56
N ARG A 135 -28.69 11.23 -3.83
CA ARG A 135 -28.47 12.48 -4.59
C ARG A 135 -29.00 13.71 -3.87
N ARG A 136 -30.13 13.61 -3.15
CA ARG A 136 -30.71 14.72 -2.38
C ARG A 136 -30.06 14.94 -1.02
N ILE A 137 -29.71 13.90 -0.27
CA ILE A 137 -28.89 14.05 0.96
C ILE A 137 -27.60 14.80 0.62
N GLU A 138 -26.91 14.42 -0.46
CA GLU A 138 -25.67 15.06 -0.89
C GLU A 138 -25.88 16.49 -1.41
N THR A 139 -27.01 16.77 -2.08
CA THR A 139 -27.39 18.15 -2.46
C THR A 139 -27.56 19.03 -1.22
N SER A 140 -28.31 18.56 -0.22
CA SER A 140 -28.54 19.28 1.04
C SER A 140 -27.25 19.46 1.83
N ALA A 141 -26.40 18.43 1.92
CA ALA A 141 -25.09 18.53 2.54
C ALA A 141 -24.20 19.60 1.85
N GLY A 142 -24.15 19.60 0.52
CA GLY A 142 -23.42 20.63 -0.24
C GLY A 142 -23.92 22.05 0.00
N ASN A 143 -25.22 22.25 0.22
CA ASN A 143 -25.81 23.55 0.55
C ASN A 143 -25.53 23.96 2.00
N LEU A 144 -25.77 23.07 2.97
CA LEU A 144 -25.50 23.29 4.39
C LEU A 144 -24.01 23.58 4.68
N TYR A 145 -23.10 23.05 3.87
CA TYR A 145 -21.66 23.38 3.94
C TYR A 145 -21.38 24.82 3.46
N LYS A 146 -22.02 25.27 2.36
CA LYS A 146 -21.92 26.66 1.88
C LYS A 146 -22.53 27.65 2.88
N GLU A 147 -23.61 27.24 3.56
CA GLU A 147 -24.22 27.96 4.70
C GLU A 147 -23.34 27.94 5.97
N LYS A 148 -22.20 27.22 5.98
CA LYS A 148 -21.28 27.02 7.10
C LYS A 148 -21.88 26.30 8.32
N ILE A 149 -23.03 25.63 8.14
CA ILE A 149 -23.67 24.81 9.17
C ILE A 149 -22.92 23.49 9.31
N ILE A 150 -22.61 22.83 8.18
CA ILE A 150 -21.61 21.76 8.14
C ILE A 150 -20.22 22.42 8.09
N ARG A 151 -19.28 21.86 8.87
CA ARG A 151 -17.90 22.35 9.02
C ARG A 151 -16.91 21.20 8.88
N GLY A 152 -15.62 21.51 8.69
CA GLY A 152 -14.58 20.50 8.56
C GLY A 152 -14.65 19.77 7.22
N PHE A 153 -14.60 18.43 7.25
CA PHE A 153 -14.67 17.59 6.05
C PHE A 153 -16.13 17.33 5.62
N CYS A 154 -16.35 17.28 4.31
CA CYS A 154 -17.61 16.82 3.72
C CYS A 154 -17.32 16.28 2.32
N HIS A 155 -17.47 14.97 2.12
CA HIS A 155 -17.14 14.27 0.88
C HIS A 155 -18.40 13.76 0.21
N LEU A 156 -18.91 14.46 -0.81
CA LEU A 156 -20.19 14.12 -1.44
C LEU A 156 -20.07 12.91 -2.38
N TYR A 157 -20.95 11.92 -2.25
CA TYR A 157 -21.01 10.70 -3.07
C TYR A 157 -21.73 10.88 -4.42
N SER A 158 -22.12 12.12 -4.78
CA SER A 158 -22.89 12.39 -6.00
C SER A 158 -22.16 12.02 -7.30
N GLY A 159 -22.83 11.17 -8.09
CA GLY A 159 -22.32 10.55 -9.31
C GLY A 159 -22.01 9.06 -9.15
N GLN A 160 -21.87 8.58 -7.90
CA GLN A 160 -21.48 7.20 -7.57
C GLN A 160 -22.66 6.35 -7.08
N GLU A 161 -23.91 6.85 -7.18
CA GLU A 161 -25.07 6.20 -6.54
C GLU A 161 -25.33 4.77 -7.02
N ALA A 162 -25.03 4.46 -8.29
CA ALA A 162 -25.14 3.10 -8.84
C ALA A 162 -24.21 2.09 -8.15
N CYS A 163 -23.01 2.51 -7.72
CA CYS A 163 -22.09 1.66 -6.96
C CYS A 163 -22.75 1.18 -5.66
N ALA A 164 -23.18 2.12 -4.80
CA ALA A 164 -23.72 1.78 -3.50
C ALA A 164 -25.06 1.03 -3.59
N VAL A 165 -25.97 1.46 -4.46
CA VAL A 165 -27.29 0.81 -4.62
C VAL A 165 -27.15 -0.58 -5.26
N GLY A 166 -26.32 -0.73 -6.30
CA GLY A 166 -26.07 -2.01 -6.96
C GLY A 166 -25.44 -3.02 -5.99
N MET A 167 -24.40 -2.64 -5.27
CA MET A 167 -23.78 -3.51 -4.24
C MET A 167 -24.76 -3.84 -3.10
N LYS A 168 -25.53 -2.86 -2.62
CA LYS A 168 -26.52 -3.08 -1.55
C LYS A 168 -27.61 -4.07 -1.97
N SER A 169 -28.05 -4.03 -3.23
CA SER A 169 -29.09 -4.93 -3.75
C SER A 169 -28.68 -6.42 -3.75
N ALA A 170 -27.37 -6.70 -3.72
CA ALA A 170 -26.82 -8.06 -3.63
C ALA A 170 -26.52 -8.52 -2.18
N MET A 171 -26.68 -7.66 -1.18
CA MET A 171 -26.42 -8.01 0.24
C MET A 171 -27.58 -8.75 0.89
N THR A 172 -27.25 -9.64 1.82
CA THR A 172 -28.17 -10.23 2.81
C THR A 172 -27.98 -9.60 4.20
N ASP A 173 -28.87 -9.89 5.15
CA ASP A 173 -28.87 -9.33 6.51
C ASP A 173 -27.65 -9.72 7.38
N VAL A 174 -26.85 -10.70 6.95
CA VAL A 174 -25.61 -11.14 7.62
C VAL A 174 -24.34 -10.56 6.98
N ASP A 175 -24.46 -9.93 5.81
CA ASP A 175 -23.34 -9.33 5.10
C ASP A 175 -22.99 -7.95 5.67
N ASN A 176 -21.74 -7.58 5.47
CA ASN A 176 -21.11 -6.46 6.15
C ASN A 176 -20.43 -5.55 5.13
N ILE A 177 -20.24 -4.29 5.51
CA ILE A 177 -19.51 -3.34 4.68
C ILE A 177 -18.69 -2.36 5.53
N ILE A 178 -17.50 -2.04 5.02
CA ILE A 178 -16.65 -0.97 5.51
C ILE A 178 -16.13 -0.16 4.32
N SER A 179 -16.01 1.17 4.49
CA SER A 179 -15.52 2.07 3.44
C SER A 179 -14.65 3.19 4.01
N ALA A 180 -14.07 4.00 3.12
CA ALA A 180 -13.32 5.22 3.43
C ALA A 180 -14.27 6.34 3.93
N TYR A 181 -13.98 7.62 3.68
CA TYR A 181 -14.72 8.75 4.26
C TYR A 181 -15.87 9.33 3.40
N ARG A 182 -16.14 8.76 2.21
CA ARG A 182 -17.21 9.22 1.30
C ARG A 182 -18.44 8.31 1.41
N VAL A 183 -19.15 8.39 2.54
CA VAL A 183 -20.07 7.31 2.96
C VAL A 183 -21.51 7.73 3.28
N HIS A 184 -21.94 8.95 2.96
CA HIS A 184 -23.30 9.38 3.35
C HIS A 184 -24.38 8.49 2.71
N GLY A 185 -24.21 8.14 1.43
CA GLY A 185 -25.11 7.21 0.73
C GLY A 185 -25.09 5.79 1.32
N TRP A 186 -23.90 5.26 1.64
CA TRP A 186 -23.77 3.97 2.32
C TRP A 186 -24.40 3.95 3.71
N THR A 187 -24.26 5.04 4.47
CA THR A 187 -24.87 5.21 5.79
C THR A 187 -26.39 5.12 5.70
N TYR A 188 -26.98 5.77 4.69
CA TYR A 188 -28.41 5.67 4.39
C TYR A 188 -28.84 4.23 4.01
N LEU A 189 -28.15 3.61 3.05
CA LEU A 189 -28.47 2.25 2.59
C LEU A 189 -28.30 1.16 3.67
N MET A 190 -27.51 1.43 4.71
CA MET A 190 -27.34 0.56 5.87
C MET A 190 -28.26 0.91 7.05
N GLY A 191 -29.35 1.63 6.78
CA GLY A 191 -30.51 1.76 7.67
C GLY A 191 -30.58 3.05 8.50
N VAL A 192 -29.71 4.02 8.26
CA VAL A 192 -29.80 5.33 8.92
C VAL A 192 -30.73 6.24 8.11
N PRO A 193 -31.78 6.84 8.70
CA PRO A 193 -32.67 7.74 7.95
C PRO A 193 -31.95 9.04 7.52
N PRO A 194 -32.44 9.76 6.50
CA PRO A 194 -31.82 11.02 6.03
C PRO A 194 -31.55 12.04 7.15
N LEU A 195 -32.44 12.10 8.15
CA LEU A 195 -32.25 12.93 9.35
C LEU A 195 -31.01 12.54 10.15
N GLY A 196 -30.75 11.24 10.35
CA GLY A 196 -29.58 10.77 11.11
C GLY A 196 -28.27 11.10 10.40
N VAL A 197 -28.26 11.07 9.06
CA VAL A 197 -27.09 11.47 8.24
C VAL A 197 -26.89 12.99 8.30
N LEU A 198 -27.94 13.79 8.04
CA LEU A 198 -27.85 15.24 8.02
C LEU A 198 -27.60 15.86 9.41
N ALA A 199 -28.15 15.28 10.48
CA ALA A 199 -27.88 15.69 11.85
C ALA A 199 -26.44 15.37 12.26
N GLU A 200 -25.85 14.26 11.80
CA GLU A 200 -24.43 13.95 12.06
C GLU A 200 -23.51 14.95 11.35
N LEU A 201 -23.81 15.26 10.07
CA LEU A 201 -23.07 16.26 9.30
C LEU A 201 -23.11 17.66 9.94
N THR A 202 -24.23 18.03 10.53
CA THR A 202 -24.44 19.34 11.18
C THR A 202 -24.02 19.38 12.65
N GLY A 203 -23.44 18.29 13.17
CA GLY A 203 -22.90 18.19 14.53
C GLY A 203 -23.96 18.10 15.65
N ARG A 204 -25.13 17.53 15.36
CA ARG A 204 -26.31 17.56 16.25
C ARG A 204 -26.62 16.22 16.90
N GLN A 205 -27.34 16.25 18.01
CA GLN A 205 -27.58 15.12 18.89
C GLN A 205 -28.32 13.95 18.21
N LYS A 206 -29.21 14.21 17.23
CA LYS A 206 -29.90 13.18 16.43
C LYS A 206 -29.03 12.53 15.34
N GLY A 207 -27.77 12.93 15.20
CA GLY A 207 -26.84 12.29 14.28
C GLY A 207 -26.63 10.81 14.58
N SER A 208 -26.30 10.01 13.56
CA SER A 208 -26.03 8.56 13.70
C SER A 208 -24.93 8.22 14.72
N SER A 209 -24.05 9.17 15.02
CA SER A 209 -23.02 9.11 16.05
C SER A 209 -23.11 10.32 17.00
N ARG A 210 -24.32 10.90 17.09
CA ARG A 210 -24.75 12.01 17.93
C ARG A 210 -23.97 13.32 17.69
N GLY A 211 -23.49 13.54 16.47
CA GLY A 211 -22.71 14.72 16.09
C GLY A 211 -21.24 14.67 16.50
N LYS A 212 -20.74 13.50 16.94
CA LYS A 212 -19.33 13.32 17.37
C LYS A 212 -18.38 12.94 16.24
N GLY A 213 -18.90 12.28 15.20
CA GLY A 213 -18.09 11.75 14.09
C GLY A 213 -18.06 12.67 12.88
N GLY A 214 -19.17 13.37 12.61
CA GLY A 214 -19.32 14.20 11.42
C GLY A 214 -19.29 13.37 10.12
N SER A 215 -18.96 14.02 9.00
CA SER A 215 -19.00 13.41 7.65
C SER A 215 -18.24 12.10 7.52
N MET A 216 -17.08 11.98 8.15
CA MET A 216 -16.16 10.88 7.89
C MET A 216 -16.41 9.65 8.76
N HIS A 217 -17.25 9.74 9.81
CA HIS A 217 -17.35 8.72 10.86
C HIS A 217 -18.80 8.46 11.27
N MET A 218 -19.55 7.87 10.34
CA MET A 218 -20.91 7.39 10.56
C MET A 218 -20.91 5.86 10.58
N TYR A 219 -21.69 5.24 11.48
CA TYR A 219 -21.71 3.79 11.69
C TYR A 219 -23.15 3.28 11.75
N GLY A 220 -23.36 1.98 11.46
CA GLY A 220 -24.67 1.35 11.48
C GLY A 220 -24.59 -0.16 11.70
N ARG A 221 -25.74 -0.85 11.73
CA ARG A 221 -25.76 -2.32 11.82
C ARG A 221 -25.07 -2.92 10.59
N ASN A 222 -24.08 -3.78 10.81
CA ASN A 222 -23.19 -4.36 9.80
C ASN A 222 -22.44 -3.32 8.93
N PHE A 223 -22.45 -2.04 9.31
CA PHE A 223 -21.74 -0.96 8.61
C PHE A 223 -20.65 -0.39 9.51
N TYR A 224 -19.41 -0.79 9.22
CA TYR A 224 -18.23 -0.60 10.07
C TYR A 224 -17.54 0.75 9.86
N GLY A 225 -18.28 1.72 9.35
CA GLY A 225 -17.87 3.11 9.39
C GLY A 225 -17.58 3.73 8.04
N GLY A 226 -17.63 5.06 8.05
CA GLY A 226 -16.65 5.84 7.32
C GLY A 226 -15.30 5.84 8.05
N ASN A 227 -14.21 5.72 7.29
CA ASN A 227 -12.85 5.69 7.79
C ASN A 227 -11.99 6.80 7.17
N GLY A 228 -11.46 7.67 8.03
CA GLY A 228 -10.70 8.86 7.64
C GLY A 228 -9.26 8.58 7.17
N ILE A 229 -8.68 7.44 7.55
CA ILE A 229 -7.31 7.06 7.20
C ILE A 229 -7.35 6.20 5.93
N VAL A 230 -6.75 6.71 4.86
CA VAL A 230 -6.76 6.10 3.52
C VAL A 230 -6.17 4.68 3.56
N GLY A 231 -6.95 3.69 3.13
CA GLY A 231 -6.53 2.28 3.03
C GLY A 231 -6.67 1.47 4.33
N ALA A 232 -6.76 2.12 5.50
CA ALA A 232 -6.85 1.44 6.80
C ALA A 232 -8.12 0.59 6.96
N GLN A 233 -9.18 0.93 6.24
CA GLN A 233 -10.41 0.15 6.23
C GLN A 233 -10.29 -1.21 5.53
N VAL A 234 -9.26 -1.41 4.68
CA VAL A 234 -9.15 -2.63 3.87
C VAL A 234 -8.71 -3.84 4.71
N PRO A 235 -7.64 -3.76 5.54
CA PRO A 235 -7.35 -4.79 6.55
C PRO A 235 -8.49 -5.00 7.56
N LEU A 236 -9.18 -3.93 7.96
CA LEU A 236 -10.34 -4.02 8.86
C LEU A 236 -11.50 -4.81 8.21
N GLY A 237 -11.77 -4.59 6.93
CA GLY A 237 -12.77 -5.34 6.17
C GLY A 237 -12.44 -6.82 6.03
N ALA A 238 -11.17 -7.16 5.78
CA ALA A 238 -10.67 -8.53 5.84
C ALA A 238 -10.83 -9.14 7.25
N GLY A 239 -10.60 -8.37 8.31
CA GLY A 239 -10.87 -8.78 9.69
C GLY A 239 -12.35 -9.04 9.99
N VAL A 240 -13.27 -8.26 9.42
CA VAL A 240 -14.72 -8.50 9.52
C VAL A 240 -15.12 -9.77 8.76
N ALA A 241 -14.57 -10.00 7.56
CA ALA A 241 -14.78 -11.25 6.81
C ALA A 241 -14.25 -12.48 7.56
N LEU A 242 -13.05 -12.38 8.16
CA LEU A 242 -12.52 -13.41 9.06
C LEU A 242 -13.47 -13.68 10.23
N ALA A 243 -14.09 -12.63 10.82
CA ALA A 243 -15.07 -12.81 11.88
C ALA A 243 -16.36 -13.51 11.42
N CYS A 244 -16.81 -13.31 10.17
CA CYS A 244 -17.93 -14.05 9.58
C CYS A 244 -17.60 -15.53 9.37
N GLN A 245 -16.44 -15.82 8.76
CA GLN A 245 -15.95 -17.19 8.58
C GLN A 245 -15.76 -17.91 9.92
N TYR A 246 -15.17 -17.24 10.91
CA TYR A 246 -14.94 -17.80 12.25
C TYR A 246 -16.25 -18.09 13.01
N LYS A 247 -17.31 -17.31 12.76
CA LYS A 247 -18.66 -17.53 13.32
C LYS A 247 -19.48 -18.54 12.51
N GLY A 248 -19.07 -18.91 11.30
CA GLY A 248 -19.83 -19.76 10.40
C GLY A 248 -21.18 -19.18 9.99
N ASN A 249 -21.35 -17.85 9.97
CA ASN A 249 -22.66 -17.21 9.80
C ASN A 249 -23.12 -17.03 8.34
N GLY A 250 -22.32 -17.50 7.37
CA GLY A 250 -22.60 -17.38 5.92
C GLY A 250 -22.50 -15.96 5.34
N GLY A 251 -22.07 -14.97 6.13
CA GLY A 251 -21.91 -13.59 5.68
C GLY A 251 -20.53 -13.32 5.05
N MET A 252 -20.46 -12.28 4.23
CA MET A 252 -19.21 -11.71 3.71
C MET A 252 -18.98 -10.27 4.20
N CYS A 253 -17.85 -9.68 3.79
CA CYS A 253 -17.60 -8.24 3.95
C CYS A 253 -17.21 -7.58 2.62
N TYR A 254 -17.90 -6.50 2.26
CA TYR A 254 -17.42 -5.53 1.27
C TYR A 254 -16.38 -4.60 1.92
N ALA A 255 -15.15 -4.62 1.41
CA ALA A 255 -14.05 -3.77 1.86
C ALA A 255 -13.74 -2.72 0.78
N LEU A 256 -14.36 -1.54 0.88
CA LEU A 256 -14.29 -0.48 -0.12
C LEU A 256 -13.07 0.44 0.08
N TYR A 257 -12.45 0.84 -1.02
CA TYR A 257 -11.36 1.81 -1.10
C TYR A 257 -11.41 2.55 -2.45
N GLY A 258 -10.85 3.75 -2.55
CA GLY A 258 -10.79 4.50 -3.82
C GLY A 258 -9.53 4.17 -4.65
N ASP A 259 -9.51 4.62 -5.91
CA ASP A 259 -8.37 4.54 -6.83
C ASP A 259 -7.03 4.97 -6.17
N GLY A 260 -6.93 6.17 -5.62
CA GLY A 260 -5.72 6.62 -4.90
C GLY A 260 -5.37 5.82 -3.64
N ALA A 261 -6.35 5.13 -3.04
CA ALA A 261 -6.14 4.28 -1.85
C ALA A 261 -5.60 2.89 -2.21
N SER A 262 -5.79 2.43 -3.45
CA SER A 262 -5.30 1.13 -3.94
C SER A 262 -3.78 0.98 -3.85
N ASN A 263 -3.05 2.11 -3.83
CA ASN A 263 -1.58 2.14 -3.77
C ASN A 263 -1.04 2.02 -2.34
N GLN A 264 -1.88 1.84 -1.32
CA GLN A 264 -1.46 1.67 0.07
C GLN A 264 -0.96 0.24 0.31
N GLY A 265 0.22 0.08 0.90
CA GLY A 265 0.86 -1.21 1.10
C GLY A 265 0.01 -2.22 1.88
N GLN A 266 -0.72 -1.75 2.90
CA GLN A 266 -1.64 -2.55 3.70
C GLN A 266 -2.80 -3.20 2.92
N VAL A 267 -3.11 -2.71 1.71
CA VAL A 267 -4.08 -3.34 0.80
C VAL A 267 -3.53 -4.66 0.26
N PHE A 268 -2.27 -4.67 -0.18
CA PHE A 268 -1.58 -5.88 -0.66
C PHE A 268 -1.31 -6.88 0.46
N GLU A 269 -1.02 -6.40 1.68
CA GLU A 269 -0.95 -7.27 2.87
C GLU A 269 -2.29 -7.94 3.16
N ALA A 270 -3.40 -7.19 3.10
CA ALA A 270 -4.74 -7.72 3.27
C ALA A 270 -5.13 -8.73 2.18
N TYR A 271 -4.76 -8.48 0.91
CA TYR A 271 -4.94 -9.43 -0.18
C TYR A 271 -4.23 -10.77 0.10
N ASN A 272 -2.93 -10.73 0.40
CA ASN A 272 -2.13 -11.92 0.65
C ASN A 272 -2.71 -12.78 1.78
N MET A 273 -3.07 -12.14 2.89
CA MET A 273 -3.68 -12.79 4.06
C MET A 273 -5.08 -13.33 3.74
N ALA A 274 -5.90 -12.56 3.01
CA ALA A 274 -7.25 -12.97 2.65
C ALA A 274 -7.27 -14.21 1.74
N TYR A 275 -6.33 -14.29 0.79
CA TYR A 275 -6.20 -15.44 -0.11
C TYR A 275 -5.71 -16.68 0.66
N LEU A 276 -4.65 -16.54 1.46
CA LEU A 276 -4.10 -17.64 2.27
C LEU A 276 -5.13 -18.26 3.22
N TRP A 277 -6.07 -17.47 3.73
CA TRP A 277 -7.10 -17.94 4.67
C TRP A 277 -8.48 -18.18 4.02
N ARG A 278 -8.60 -17.93 2.70
CA ARG A 278 -9.84 -18.01 1.92
C ARG A 278 -10.99 -17.20 2.53
N LEU A 279 -10.71 -15.97 2.93
CA LEU A 279 -11.68 -15.11 3.62
C LEU A 279 -12.85 -14.71 2.69
N PRO A 280 -14.09 -14.66 3.20
CA PRO A 280 -15.25 -14.19 2.45
C PRO A 280 -15.27 -12.65 2.39
N VAL A 281 -14.32 -12.07 1.65
CA VAL A 281 -14.18 -10.61 1.46
C VAL A 281 -14.24 -10.26 -0.02
N ILE A 282 -14.96 -9.19 -0.32
CA ILE A 282 -14.99 -8.57 -1.65
C ILE A 282 -14.26 -7.23 -1.54
N PHE A 283 -13.10 -7.14 -2.18
CA PHE A 283 -12.27 -5.94 -2.16
C PHE A 283 -12.69 -4.99 -3.29
N VAL A 284 -13.37 -3.88 -2.95
CA VAL A 284 -13.97 -2.99 -3.96
C VAL A 284 -13.14 -1.72 -4.14
N CYS A 285 -12.58 -1.53 -5.34
CA CYS A 285 -12.00 -0.28 -5.76
C CYS A 285 -13.07 0.62 -6.41
N GLU A 286 -13.53 1.65 -5.71
CA GLU A 286 -14.38 2.70 -6.26
C GLU A 286 -13.54 3.69 -7.08
N ASN A 287 -13.11 3.23 -8.26
CA ASN A 287 -12.31 4.02 -9.19
C ASN A 287 -13.15 5.19 -9.73
N ASN A 288 -12.83 6.40 -9.29
CA ASN A 288 -13.43 7.64 -9.76
C ASN A 288 -12.43 8.53 -10.49
N ASN A 289 -11.37 7.91 -11.01
CA ASN A 289 -10.23 8.46 -11.75
C ASN A 289 -9.33 9.45 -10.97
N TYR A 290 -9.66 9.83 -9.72
CA TYR A 290 -8.98 10.93 -9.02
C TYR A 290 -8.83 10.76 -7.49
N GLY A 291 -7.64 10.34 -7.07
CA GLY A 291 -7.16 10.31 -5.69
C GLY A 291 -6.88 11.72 -5.18
N MET A 292 -7.88 12.34 -4.54
CA MET A 292 -7.89 13.76 -4.20
C MET A 292 -7.75 14.67 -5.43
N GLY A 293 -6.53 15.08 -5.78
CA GLY A 293 -6.21 15.88 -6.97
C GLY A 293 -5.18 15.22 -7.89
N THR A 294 -4.84 13.96 -7.64
CA THR A 294 -3.96 13.15 -8.48
C THR A 294 -4.79 12.18 -9.27
N SER A 295 -4.64 12.15 -10.60
CA SER A 295 -5.37 11.20 -11.43
C SER A 295 -4.81 9.78 -11.29
N ALA A 296 -5.58 8.79 -11.75
CA ALA A 296 -5.18 7.38 -11.75
C ALA A 296 -3.78 7.19 -12.38
N GLU A 297 -3.57 7.74 -13.57
CA GLU A 297 -2.34 7.62 -14.38
C GLU A 297 -1.13 8.33 -13.75
N ARG A 298 -1.35 9.28 -12.84
CA ARG A 298 -0.30 9.98 -12.09
C ARG A 298 -0.05 9.43 -10.70
N SER A 299 -0.74 8.36 -10.30
CA SER A 299 -0.62 7.75 -8.98
C SER A 299 -0.43 6.23 -9.00
N SER A 300 -0.86 5.53 -10.05
CA SER A 300 -0.75 4.09 -10.21
C SER A 300 -0.06 3.74 -11.52
N CYS A 301 0.96 2.87 -11.50
CA CYS A 301 1.58 2.37 -12.74
C CYS A 301 0.63 1.43 -13.51
N ASN A 302 -0.18 0.65 -12.78
CA ASN A 302 -1.30 -0.12 -13.32
C ASN A 302 -2.64 0.48 -12.85
N THR A 303 -3.43 0.95 -13.81
CA THR A 303 -4.75 1.59 -13.61
C THR A 303 -5.95 0.65 -13.88
N ASP A 304 -5.71 -0.59 -14.32
CA ASP A 304 -6.72 -1.65 -14.33
C ASP A 304 -6.80 -2.24 -12.90
N TYR A 305 -7.46 -1.51 -12.00
CA TYR A 305 -7.45 -1.77 -10.56
C TYR A 305 -7.98 -3.15 -10.17
N TYR A 306 -8.82 -3.77 -11.01
CA TYR A 306 -9.32 -5.13 -10.82
C TYR A 306 -8.23 -6.22 -10.90
N THR A 307 -7.08 -6.00 -11.56
CA THR A 307 -6.01 -7.02 -11.65
C THR A 307 -5.05 -7.00 -10.46
N ARG A 308 -5.03 -5.89 -9.71
CA ARG A 308 -4.07 -5.56 -8.64
C ARG A 308 -4.05 -6.52 -7.45
N GLY A 309 -5.02 -7.45 -7.40
CA GLY A 309 -5.05 -8.57 -6.47
C GLY A 309 -4.02 -9.67 -6.74
N ASP A 310 -3.23 -9.57 -7.83
CA ASP A 310 -2.32 -10.60 -8.36
C ASP A 310 -3.05 -11.93 -8.58
N VAL A 311 -3.03 -12.84 -7.60
CA VAL A 311 -3.69 -14.15 -7.65
C VAL A 311 -5.16 -14.11 -7.23
N ILE A 312 -5.61 -13.04 -6.56
CA ILE A 312 -7.03 -12.84 -6.28
C ILE A 312 -7.75 -12.52 -7.60
N PRO A 313 -8.80 -13.27 -7.98
CA PRO A 313 -9.56 -12.97 -9.18
C PRO A 313 -10.24 -11.61 -9.12
N GLY A 314 -10.47 -11.00 -10.28
CA GLY A 314 -10.90 -9.62 -10.40
C GLY A 314 -11.98 -9.41 -11.45
N ILE A 315 -12.85 -8.43 -11.21
CA ILE A 315 -13.90 -8.00 -12.15
C ILE A 315 -13.86 -6.49 -12.29
N TRP A 316 -13.77 -6.00 -13.52
CA TRP A 316 -14.07 -4.61 -13.87
C TRP A 316 -15.57 -4.47 -14.17
N VAL A 317 -16.22 -3.47 -13.60
CA VAL A 317 -17.63 -3.15 -13.86
C VAL A 317 -17.84 -1.66 -14.10
N ASP A 318 -18.81 -1.32 -14.95
CA ASP A 318 -19.29 0.05 -15.09
C ASP A 318 -20.05 0.48 -13.83
N GLY A 319 -19.39 1.25 -12.97
CA GLY A 319 -19.96 1.83 -11.75
C GLY A 319 -20.95 2.98 -11.98
N MET A 320 -21.32 3.26 -13.23
CA MET A 320 -22.43 4.16 -13.58
C MET A 320 -23.72 3.40 -13.93
N ASP A 321 -23.67 2.07 -14.08
CA ASP A 321 -24.83 1.20 -14.34
C ASP A 321 -25.16 0.36 -13.10
N VAL A 322 -26.32 0.63 -12.47
CA VAL A 322 -26.75 -0.03 -11.24
C VAL A 322 -27.03 -1.54 -11.44
N LEU A 323 -27.41 -1.96 -12.65
CA LEU A 323 -27.69 -3.37 -12.97
C LEU A 323 -26.39 -4.14 -13.23
N ALA A 324 -25.41 -3.50 -13.90
CA ALA A 324 -24.07 -4.05 -14.03
C ALA A 324 -23.42 -4.25 -12.66
N VAL A 325 -23.49 -3.25 -11.77
CA VAL A 325 -22.99 -3.38 -10.40
C VAL A 325 -23.75 -4.46 -9.63
N ARG A 326 -25.09 -4.55 -9.71
CA ARG A 326 -25.89 -5.61 -9.08
C ARG A 326 -25.45 -7.01 -9.52
N SER A 327 -25.32 -7.24 -10.83
CA SER A 327 -24.91 -8.54 -11.38
C SER A 327 -23.51 -8.94 -10.90
N ALA A 328 -22.53 -8.04 -11.04
CA ALA A 328 -21.17 -8.27 -10.55
C ALA A 328 -21.12 -8.51 -9.04
N SER A 329 -21.96 -7.82 -8.26
CA SER A 329 -22.05 -7.96 -6.81
C SER A 329 -22.65 -9.30 -6.37
N LEU A 330 -23.67 -9.79 -7.08
CA LEU A 330 -24.25 -11.12 -6.84
C LEU A 330 -23.21 -12.23 -7.12
N PHE A 331 -22.54 -12.16 -8.27
CA PHE A 331 -21.45 -13.07 -8.62
C PHE A 331 -20.32 -13.02 -7.59
N ALA A 332 -19.84 -11.82 -7.24
CA ALA A 332 -18.75 -11.63 -6.28
C ALA A 332 -19.10 -12.13 -4.88
N ARG A 333 -20.37 -11.99 -4.45
CA ARG A 333 -20.86 -12.55 -3.18
C ARG A 333 -20.88 -14.07 -3.19
N GLU A 334 -21.38 -14.68 -4.26
CA GLU A 334 -21.36 -16.14 -4.40
C GLU A 334 -19.92 -16.67 -4.44
N TYR A 335 -19.04 -16.00 -5.18
CA TYR A 335 -17.62 -16.33 -5.21
C TYR A 335 -16.99 -16.21 -3.82
N ALA A 336 -17.14 -15.06 -3.15
CA ALA A 336 -16.54 -14.78 -1.86
C ALA A 336 -16.92 -15.82 -0.79
N THR A 337 -18.21 -16.16 -0.72
CA THR A 337 -18.74 -17.09 0.28
C THR A 337 -18.40 -18.57 0.00
N LYS A 338 -17.98 -18.92 -1.22
CA LYS A 338 -17.67 -20.32 -1.62
C LYS A 338 -16.19 -20.60 -1.89
N LYS A 339 -15.44 -19.62 -2.41
CA LYS A 339 -14.09 -19.80 -2.99
C LYS A 339 -13.00 -18.95 -2.33
N GLY A 340 -13.36 -17.99 -1.47
CA GLY A 340 -12.42 -17.01 -0.90
C GLY A 340 -12.43 -15.68 -1.66
N PRO A 341 -11.45 -14.78 -1.45
CA PRO A 341 -11.58 -13.38 -1.82
C PRO A 341 -11.71 -13.13 -3.33
N ILE A 342 -12.29 -11.97 -3.67
CA ILE A 342 -12.39 -11.45 -5.04
C ILE A 342 -12.24 -9.92 -5.04
N VAL A 343 -11.66 -9.35 -6.11
CA VAL A 343 -11.56 -7.90 -6.35
C VAL A 343 -12.66 -7.44 -7.30
N LEU A 344 -13.24 -6.27 -7.03
CA LEU A 344 -14.18 -5.58 -7.91
C LEU A 344 -13.70 -4.14 -8.14
N GLU A 345 -13.51 -3.72 -9.38
CA GLU A 345 -13.34 -2.30 -9.72
C GLU A 345 -14.66 -1.74 -10.23
N THR A 346 -15.28 -0.83 -9.48
CA THR A 346 -16.44 -0.06 -9.93
C THR A 346 -15.96 1.25 -10.55
N ASN A 347 -15.81 1.26 -11.89
CA ASN A 347 -15.39 2.44 -12.63
C ASN A 347 -16.54 3.45 -12.70
N THR A 348 -16.47 4.48 -11.86
CA THR A 348 -17.54 5.42 -11.55
C THR A 348 -17.04 6.86 -11.65
N TYR A 349 -17.82 7.85 -11.22
CA TYR A 349 -17.40 9.25 -11.27
C TYR A 349 -18.00 10.10 -10.15
N ARG A 350 -17.22 11.04 -9.61
CA ARG A 350 -17.69 12.05 -8.64
C ARG A 350 -17.85 13.42 -9.31
N TYR A 351 -19.05 14.00 -9.23
CA TYR A 351 -19.31 15.32 -9.82
C TYR A 351 -18.67 16.45 -9.02
N SER A 352 -18.64 16.33 -7.69
CA SER A 352 -17.95 17.27 -6.81
C SER A 352 -16.44 17.07 -6.82
N GLY A 353 -15.70 18.10 -6.38
CA GLY A 353 -14.31 17.95 -5.97
C GLY A 353 -14.13 16.91 -4.86
N HIS A 354 -12.89 16.70 -4.43
CA HIS A 354 -12.56 15.65 -3.49
C HIS A 354 -13.42 15.73 -2.22
N SER A 355 -13.46 16.92 -1.63
CA SER A 355 -14.34 17.35 -0.55
C SER A 355 -14.93 18.72 -0.90
N MET A 356 -15.85 19.24 -0.08
CA MET A 356 -16.39 20.60 -0.23
C MET A 356 -15.35 21.74 -0.13
N SER A 357 -14.13 21.48 0.35
CA SER A 357 -13.03 22.48 0.32
C SER A 357 -12.23 22.46 -0.99
N ASP A 358 -12.42 21.46 -1.84
CA ASP A 358 -11.77 21.33 -3.14
C ASP A 358 -12.75 21.71 -4.26
N PRO A 359 -12.49 22.77 -5.05
CA PRO A 359 -13.30 23.13 -6.21
C PRO A 359 -13.33 22.06 -7.32
N GLY A 360 -12.39 21.11 -7.33
CA GLY A 360 -12.37 19.97 -8.24
C GLY A 360 -12.06 20.31 -9.70
N THR A 361 -11.49 21.49 -9.97
CA THR A 361 -11.24 22.05 -11.32
C THR A 361 -9.78 22.44 -11.58
N SER A 362 -8.87 22.19 -10.64
CA SER A 362 -7.42 22.44 -10.81
C SER A 362 -6.66 21.25 -11.41
N TYR A 363 -7.30 20.09 -11.51
CA TYR A 363 -6.72 18.82 -11.97
C TYR A 363 -7.58 18.07 -13.00
N ARG A 364 -8.72 18.66 -13.40
CA ARG A 364 -9.67 18.16 -14.41
C ARG A 364 -10.57 19.30 -14.88
N THR A 365 -11.21 19.15 -16.04
CA THR A 365 -12.00 20.23 -16.66
C THR A 365 -13.45 20.27 -16.14
N ARG A 366 -14.18 21.37 -16.36
CA ARG A 366 -15.62 21.43 -16.06
C ARG A 366 -16.43 20.67 -17.11
N GLU A 367 -15.89 20.67 -18.32
CA GLU A 367 -16.40 20.07 -19.54
C GLU A 367 -16.46 18.55 -19.37
N GLU A 368 -15.40 17.91 -18.84
CA GLU A 368 -15.37 16.49 -18.47
C GLU A 368 -16.48 16.13 -17.46
N ILE A 369 -16.61 16.91 -16.38
CA ILE A 369 -17.64 16.67 -15.35
C ILE A 369 -19.04 16.80 -15.95
N GLN A 370 -19.26 17.80 -16.81
CA GLN A 370 -20.54 18.04 -17.46
C GLN A 370 -20.84 16.98 -18.53
N GLU A 371 -19.84 16.49 -19.26
CA GLU A 371 -19.98 15.40 -20.22
C GLU A 371 -20.39 14.10 -19.54
N VAL A 372 -19.66 13.67 -18.50
CA VAL A 372 -20.01 12.46 -17.74
C VAL A 372 -21.42 12.57 -17.14
N ARG A 373 -21.75 13.73 -16.56
CA ARG A 373 -23.07 13.97 -15.96
C ARG A 373 -24.21 14.06 -16.96
N SER A 374 -23.96 14.50 -18.19
CA SER A 374 -25.02 14.61 -19.22
C SER A 374 -25.22 13.31 -20.00
N LYS A 375 -24.15 12.51 -20.20
CA LYS A 375 -24.20 11.28 -21.01
C LYS A 375 -24.29 9.98 -20.21
N ARG A 376 -23.90 9.97 -18.93
CA ARG A 376 -23.69 8.75 -18.12
C ARG A 376 -24.18 8.86 -16.67
N ASP A 377 -25.08 9.79 -16.34
CA ASP A 377 -25.58 9.90 -14.96
C ASP A 377 -26.40 8.67 -14.57
N PRO A 378 -26.10 8.01 -13.42
CA PRO A 378 -26.72 6.72 -13.08
C PRO A 378 -28.23 6.82 -12.86
N ILE A 379 -28.71 7.96 -12.35
CA ILE A 379 -30.12 8.19 -12.06
C ILE A 379 -30.89 8.46 -13.34
N SER A 380 -30.35 9.33 -14.20
CA SER A 380 -30.98 9.73 -15.45
C SER A 380 -31.06 8.55 -16.44
N SER A 381 -29.96 7.82 -16.61
CA SER A 381 -29.86 6.66 -17.50
C SER A 381 -30.77 5.52 -17.05
N PHE A 382 -30.77 5.20 -15.74
CA PHE A 382 -31.63 4.15 -15.19
C PHE A 382 -33.13 4.50 -15.29
N LYS A 383 -33.50 5.77 -15.04
CA LYS A 383 -34.86 6.27 -15.21
C LYS A 383 -35.35 6.14 -16.66
N GLU A 384 -34.53 6.53 -17.63
CA GLU A 384 -34.85 6.40 -19.06
C GLU A 384 -35.04 4.93 -19.46
N LEU A 385 -34.12 4.05 -19.05
CA LEU A 385 -34.20 2.61 -19.26
C LEU A 385 -35.48 2.00 -18.66
N CYS A 386 -35.86 2.38 -17.44
CA CYS A 386 -37.08 1.90 -16.79
C CYS A 386 -38.37 2.40 -17.46
N ILE A 387 -38.36 3.59 -18.07
CA ILE A 387 -39.49 4.13 -18.84
C ILE A 387 -39.60 3.40 -20.19
N GLU A 388 -38.48 3.21 -20.89
CA GLU A 388 -38.40 2.50 -22.18
C GLU A 388 -38.96 1.07 -22.07
N HIS A 389 -38.60 0.36 -21.00
CA HIS A 389 -39.08 -1.01 -20.74
C HIS A 389 -40.46 -1.06 -20.06
N GLY A 390 -41.14 0.08 -19.89
CA GLY A 390 -42.50 0.15 -19.33
C GLY A 390 -42.62 -0.25 -17.86
N LEU A 391 -41.51 -0.29 -17.10
CA LEU A 391 -41.49 -0.62 -15.67
C LEU A 391 -41.96 0.55 -14.80
N ILE A 392 -41.57 1.78 -15.14
CA ILE A 392 -41.92 2.99 -14.39
C ILE A 392 -42.50 4.04 -15.35
N SER A 393 -43.62 4.65 -14.99
CA SER A 393 -44.19 5.78 -15.72
C SER A 393 -43.53 7.12 -15.35
N ALA A 394 -43.57 8.10 -16.26
CA ALA A 394 -43.07 9.44 -16.00
C ALA A 394 -43.78 10.17 -14.83
N ASP A 395 -45.00 9.77 -14.48
CA ASP A 395 -45.73 10.31 -13.32
C ASP A 395 -45.34 9.63 -12.01
N GLU A 396 -45.06 8.31 -12.00
CA GLU A 396 -44.47 7.63 -10.85
C GLU A 396 -43.09 8.22 -10.50
N VAL A 397 -42.27 8.56 -11.50
CA VAL A 397 -40.99 9.29 -11.31
C VAL A 397 -41.23 10.62 -10.60
N LYS A 398 -42.17 11.45 -11.06
CA LYS A 398 -42.52 12.74 -10.42
C LYS A 398 -43.01 12.55 -8.99
N VAL A 399 -43.78 11.50 -8.71
CA VAL A 399 -44.27 11.19 -7.36
C VAL A 399 -43.11 10.83 -6.43
N ILE A 400 -42.17 10.00 -6.89
CA ILE A 400 -40.94 9.67 -6.14
C ILE A 400 -40.10 10.92 -5.90
N ASP A 401 -39.81 11.72 -6.94
CA ASP A 401 -38.99 12.93 -6.83
C ASP A 401 -39.58 13.94 -5.82
N ASN A 402 -40.90 14.13 -5.85
CA ASN A 402 -41.60 15.02 -4.90
C ASN A 402 -41.57 14.45 -3.48
N LYS A 403 -41.75 13.14 -3.30
CA LYS A 403 -41.67 12.46 -1.99
C LYS A 403 -40.26 12.56 -1.40
N VAL A 404 -39.24 12.22 -2.17
CA VAL A 404 -37.83 12.27 -1.76
C VAL A 404 -37.39 13.69 -1.44
N ARG A 405 -37.78 14.68 -2.26
CA ARG A 405 -37.52 16.10 -1.95
C ARG A 405 -38.14 16.46 -0.59
N LYS A 406 -39.43 16.17 -0.38
CA LYS A 406 -40.11 16.47 0.88
C LYS A 406 -39.43 15.82 2.08
N GLU A 407 -39.10 14.53 2.00
CA GLU A 407 -38.42 13.78 3.07
C GLU A 407 -37.06 14.39 3.44
N VAL A 408 -36.24 14.72 2.43
CA VAL A 408 -34.90 15.28 2.65
C VAL A 408 -34.96 16.74 3.10
N ASP A 409 -35.91 17.54 2.62
CA ASP A 409 -36.14 18.92 3.06
C ASP A 409 -36.62 18.96 4.53
N GLU A 410 -37.56 18.07 4.92
CA GLU A 410 -38.00 17.90 6.31
C GLU A 410 -36.86 17.44 7.22
N ALA A 411 -36.04 16.47 6.78
CA ALA A 411 -34.84 16.04 7.50
C ALA A 411 -33.81 17.17 7.62
N THR A 412 -33.64 18.00 6.59
CA THR A 412 -32.74 19.16 6.58
C THR A 412 -33.20 20.23 7.58
N ALA A 413 -34.50 20.56 7.58
CA ALA A 413 -35.08 21.52 8.53
C ALA A 413 -34.95 21.02 9.98
N GLN A 414 -35.24 19.74 10.23
CA GLN A 414 -35.07 19.12 11.54
C GLN A 414 -33.60 19.10 11.98
N ALA A 415 -32.64 18.79 11.11
CA ALA A 415 -31.21 18.81 11.43
C ALA A 415 -30.73 20.24 11.78
N LYS A 416 -31.20 21.27 11.07
CA LYS A 416 -30.87 22.68 11.39
C LYS A 416 -31.40 23.10 12.76
N ALA A 417 -32.60 22.63 13.12
CA ALA A 417 -33.28 22.93 14.38
C ALA A 417 -32.87 22.05 15.58
N ASP A 418 -32.21 20.92 15.34
CA ASP A 418 -31.77 20.00 16.40
C ASP A 418 -30.63 20.59 17.24
N THR A 419 -30.51 20.19 18.51
CA THR A 419 -29.49 20.75 19.42
C THR A 419 -28.12 20.10 19.24
N GLU A 420 -27.05 20.87 19.41
CA GLU A 420 -25.70 20.31 19.64
C GLU A 420 -25.70 19.47 20.94
N LEU A 421 -24.74 18.55 21.07
CA LEU A 421 -24.58 17.80 22.33
C LEU A 421 -24.30 18.75 23.50
N PRO A 422 -24.99 18.61 24.64
CA PRO A 422 -24.68 19.42 25.81
C PRO A 422 -23.26 19.10 26.29
N LEU A 423 -22.51 20.15 26.62
CA LEU A 423 -21.21 20.05 27.30
C LEU A 423 -21.43 19.55 28.73
N GLN A 424 -21.58 18.24 28.90
CA GLN A 424 -21.37 17.61 30.19
C GLN A 424 -19.90 17.78 30.54
N VAL A 425 -19.60 18.69 31.46
CA VAL A 425 -18.29 18.87 32.07
C VAL A 425 -18.25 17.99 33.33
N PRO A 426 -17.55 16.84 33.35
CA PRO A 426 -17.28 16.16 34.61
C PRO A 426 -16.35 17.08 35.42
N SER A 427 -16.72 17.38 36.66
CA SER A 427 -16.04 18.34 37.56
C SER A 427 -14.60 17.96 37.98
N ARG A 428 -13.93 17.07 37.23
CA ARG A 428 -12.60 16.52 37.50
C ARG A 428 -11.57 16.74 36.39
N MET A 429 -11.94 17.33 35.25
CA MET A 429 -11.04 17.51 34.11
C MET A 429 -10.44 18.93 34.05
N LYS A 430 -9.84 19.35 35.17
CA LYS A 430 -9.10 20.63 35.33
C LYS A 430 -7.57 20.45 35.38
N MET A 431 -7.08 19.30 34.90
CA MET A 431 -5.68 19.01 34.61
C MET A 431 -5.58 18.34 33.24
N LEU A 432 -4.42 18.49 32.58
CA LEU A 432 -4.13 18.07 31.20
C LEU A 432 -4.80 18.89 30.08
N LEU A 433 -4.61 20.21 30.09
CA LEU A 433 -4.61 21.02 28.85
C LEU A 433 -3.36 21.92 28.77
N GLY A 434 -2.26 21.26 28.41
CA GLY A 434 -0.98 21.78 27.94
C GLY A 434 -0.21 20.54 27.48
N VAL A 435 0.24 20.38 26.25
CA VAL A 435 0.84 21.35 25.32
C VAL A 435 0.60 20.90 23.87
N GLN A 436 0.32 21.81 22.91
CA GLN A 436 1.05 21.90 21.63
C GLN A 436 0.47 22.88 20.58
N ARG A 437 1.39 23.41 19.75
CA ARG A 437 1.28 24.30 18.57
C ARG A 437 1.32 25.80 18.91
N VAL A 438 1.99 26.65 18.12
CA VAL A 438 2.04 26.71 16.65
C VAL A 438 3.45 27.04 16.10
N LEU A 439 3.75 26.49 14.91
CA LEU A 439 4.74 27.04 13.96
C LEU A 439 4.00 27.44 12.67
N ARG A 440 4.29 28.62 12.11
CA ARG A 440 4.51 28.94 10.67
C ARG A 440 4.43 30.45 10.38
N GLN A 441 4.96 30.80 9.19
CA GLN A 441 4.87 32.09 8.44
C GLN A 441 5.97 33.14 8.74
N ASN A 442 6.55 33.86 7.76
CA ASN A 442 6.53 33.82 6.28
C ASN A 442 7.68 34.70 5.68
N VAL A 443 7.83 34.67 4.33
CA VAL A 443 8.36 35.72 3.38
C VAL A 443 9.91 35.79 3.19
N SER A 444 10.55 36.06 2.04
CA SER A 444 10.38 35.91 0.56
C SER A 444 11.59 36.64 -0.13
N HIS A 445 11.89 36.33 -1.41
CA HIS A 445 12.81 37.05 -2.34
C HIS A 445 14.33 37.10 -1.98
N GLN A 446 15.29 37.27 -2.90
CA GLN A 446 15.26 37.62 -4.34
C GLN A 446 16.46 37.01 -5.12
N LEU A 447 16.51 37.20 -6.46
CA LEU A 447 17.55 36.69 -7.38
C LEU A 447 18.95 37.29 -7.16
N LEU A 448 19.99 36.58 -7.60
CA LEU A 448 21.11 37.18 -8.35
C LEU A 448 21.77 36.18 -9.31
N ILE A 449 21.92 36.59 -10.57
CA ILE A 449 22.56 35.83 -11.66
C ILE A 449 24.00 36.33 -11.83
N ARG A 450 24.99 35.43 -11.98
CA ARG A 450 26.24 35.72 -12.69
C ARG A 450 26.64 34.55 -13.60
N LYS A 451 27.12 34.89 -14.81
CA LYS A 451 27.54 33.98 -15.88
C LYS A 451 29.08 33.90 -15.97
N ALA A 452 29.53 32.77 -16.51
CA ALA A 452 30.67 32.56 -17.42
C ALA A 452 32.14 32.53 -16.91
N SER A 453 32.78 31.42 -17.31
CA SER A 453 34.15 31.25 -17.87
C SER A 453 35.42 31.59 -17.07
N PHE A 454 36.21 30.55 -16.72
CA PHE A 454 37.49 30.21 -17.38
C PHE A 454 37.87 28.76 -16.97
N LEU A 455 37.99 27.80 -17.88
CA LEU A 455 39.15 27.45 -18.72
C LEU A 455 40.16 26.52 -18.00
N ASP A 456 39.95 25.21 -18.20
CA ASP A 456 40.89 24.18 -18.67
C ASP A 456 42.29 23.96 -18.05
N GLN A 457 42.78 22.73 -18.23
CA GLN A 457 44.13 22.21 -17.92
C GLN A 457 44.50 21.98 -16.44
N PHE A 458 44.59 20.71 -16.04
CA PHE A 458 45.90 20.04 -15.83
C PHE A 458 45.71 18.52 -15.70
N CYS A 459 45.87 17.81 -16.81
CA CYS A 459 46.17 16.37 -16.80
C CYS A 459 47.63 16.19 -17.19
N LYS A 460 48.45 15.62 -16.30
CA LYS A 460 49.58 14.72 -16.62
C LYS A 460 50.33 14.26 -15.37
N ASN A 461 50.90 13.07 -15.49
CA ASN A 461 51.84 12.38 -14.59
C ASN A 461 51.22 11.78 -13.31
N GLY A 462 51.42 10.50 -13.02
CA GLY A 462 52.12 9.49 -13.83
C GLY A 462 51.71 8.08 -13.47
N ASP A 463 51.66 7.23 -14.50
CA ASP A 463 51.44 5.80 -14.40
C ASP A 463 52.71 5.09 -14.89
N SER A 464 53.38 4.36 -14.00
CA SER A 464 54.67 3.72 -14.30
C SER A 464 54.89 2.48 -13.44
N ASN A 465 54.13 1.42 -13.73
CA ASN A 465 54.63 0.05 -13.56
C ASN A 465 53.85 -0.96 -14.43
N LYS A 466 54.31 -1.13 -15.67
CA LYS A 466 54.06 -2.32 -16.46
C LYS A 466 55.41 -2.96 -16.79
N ASP A 467 55.69 -4.10 -16.17
CA ASP A 467 56.32 -5.25 -16.83
C ASP A 467 56.46 -6.43 -15.85
N LYS A 468 55.54 -7.40 -15.95
CA LYS A 468 55.76 -8.82 -15.59
C LYS A 468 54.86 -9.75 -16.41
N THR A 469 55.33 -10.10 -17.60
CA THR A 469 55.13 -11.43 -18.23
C THR A 469 53.72 -12.02 -18.20
N ASP A 470 52.83 -11.53 -19.06
CA ASP A 470 51.55 -12.20 -19.32
C ASP A 470 51.74 -13.52 -20.07
N LYS A 471 51.45 -14.64 -19.40
CA LYS A 471 50.91 -15.82 -20.11
C LYS A 471 49.46 -15.50 -20.48
N PRO A 472 48.96 -15.91 -21.66
CA PRO A 472 47.57 -15.67 -22.01
C PRO A 472 46.64 -16.32 -20.97
N ASP A 473 45.79 -15.50 -20.36
CA ASP A 473 44.74 -15.92 -19.41
C ASP A 473 43.81 -16.91 -20.12
N LYS A 474 43.73 -18.14 -19.63
CA LYS A 474 42.91 -19.17 -20.27
C LYS A 474 41.45 -18.77 -20.14
N SER A 475 40.69 -18.85 -21.22
CA SER A 475 39.24 -18.66 -21.20
C SER A 475 38.54 -19.89 -21.74
N ILE A 476 37.36 -20.16 -21.19
CA ILE A 476 36.38 -21.10 -21.76
C ILE A 476 35.11 -20.33 -22.10
N GLU A 477 34.42 -20.79 -23.13
CA GLU A 477 33.05 -20.39 -23.43
C GLU A 477 32.13 -21.49 -22.90
N LEU A 478 31.07 -21.07 -22.21
CA LEU A 478 30.09 -21.95 -21.58
C LEU A 478 28.70 -21.53 -22.04
N THR A 479 27.88 -22.50 -22.43
CA THR A 479 26.42 -22.35 -22.46
C THR A 479 25.91 -22.77 -21.09
N LEU A 480 25.19 -21.88 -20.42
CA LEU A 480 24.56 -22.13 -19.13
C LEU A 480 23.22 -22.82 -19.33
N GLU A 481 23.02 -23.93 -18.62
CA GLU A 481 21.72 -24.56 -18.48
C GLU A 481 20.90 -23.80 -17.43
N ASN A 482 19.63 -23.50 -17.75
CA ASN A 482 18.63 -22.93 -16.84
C ASN A 482 18.94 -21.52 -16.26
N VAL A 483 19.50 -20.59 -17.06
CA VAL A 483 19.79 -19.20 -16.61
C VAL A 483 18.53 -18.48 -16.13
N THR A 484 17.44 -18.60 -16.89
CA THR A 484 16.13 -18.03 -16.59
C THR A 484 15.02 -18.90 -17.18
N ASP A 485 14.64 -19.98 -16.48
CA ASP A 485 13.54 -20.85 -16.95
C ASP A 485 12.17 -20.12 -16.99
N VAL A 486 12.03 -18.99 -16.31
CA VAL A 486 10.80 -18.17 -16.36
C VAL A 486 11.07 -16.66 -16.35
N CYS A 487 10.65 -16.00 -17.42
CA CYS A 487 10.60 -14.55 -17.59
C CYS A 487 9.15 -14.03 -17.51
N TYR A 488 8.95 -12.86 -16.89
CA TYR A 488 7.63 -12.23 -16.70
C TYR A 488 7.62 -10.81 -17.25
N TYR A 489 6.83 -10.55 -18.30
CA TYR A 489 6.83 -9.31 -19.09
C TYR A 489 8.21 -8.87 -19.63
N VAL A 490 9.06 -9.86 -19.89
CA VAL A 490 10.39 -9.71 -20.48
C VAL A 490 10.39 -10.53 -21.78
N TYR A 491 10.79 -9.92 -22.90
CA TYR A 491 10.83 -10.52 -24.23
C TYR A 491 12.26 -10.76 -24.76
N ASP A 492 13.25 -10.15 -24.11
CA ASP A 492 14.67 -10.35 -24.37
C ASP A 492 15.23 -11.07 -23.13
N GLU A 493 15.89 -12.22 -23.27
CA GLU A 493 16.39 -13.02 -22.15
C GLU A 493 17.86 -12.68 -21.82
N PRO A 494 18.36 -12.94 -20.60
CA PRO A 494 19.79 -12.91 -20.31
C PRO A 494 20.56 -13.89 -21.19
N THR A 495 21.84 -13.62 -21.46
CA THR A 495 22.65 -14.50 -22.30
C THR A 495 22.93 -15.84 -21.60
N ASP A 496 22.61 -16.94 -22.28
CA ASP A 496 23.02 -18.29 -21.93
C ASP A 496 24.51 -18.53 -22.23
N TYR A 497 25.09 -17.78 -23.17
CA TYR A 497 26.52 -17.84 -23.48
C TYR A 497 27.34 -16.92 -22.58
N VAL A 498 28.28 -17.50 -21.82
CA VAL A 498 29.21 -16.77 -20.97
C VAL A 498 30.66 -17.20 -21.20
N THR A 499 31.54 -16.21 -21.42
CA THR A 499 32.99 -16.44 -21.32
C THR A 499 33.38 -16.41 -19.84
N LEU A 500 34.19 -17.37 -19.41
CA LEU A 500 34.81 -17.40 -18.09
C LEU A 500 36.34 -17.48 -18.23
N LYS A 501 37.04 -16.49 -17.69
CA LYS A 501 38.51 -16.48 -17.64
C LYS A 501 39.05 -17.21 -16.41
N GLN A 502 40.27 -17.71 -16.48
CA GLN A 502 40.92 -18.40 -15.37
C GLN A 502 41.12 -17.44 -14.19
N SER A 503 41.52 -16.19 -14.47
CA SER A 503 41.61 -15.13 -13.45
C SER A 503 40.28 -14.85 -12.73
N GLU A 504 39.17 -14.81 -13.48
CA GLU A 504 37.81 -14.64 -12.93
C GLU A 504 37.37 -15.85 -12.11
N ALA A 505 37.68 -17.07 -12.58
CA ALA A 505 37.33 -18.29 -11.87
C ALA A 505 38.08 -18.45 -10.54
N LEU A 506 39.38 -18.13 -10.51
CA LEU A 506 40.15 -18.03 -9.26
C LEU A 506 39.48 -17.04 -8.30
N LYS A 507 39.15 -15.83 -8.79
CA LYS A 507 38.49 -14.80 -8.00
C LYS A 507 37.14 -15.25 -7.42
N PHE A 508 36.24 -15.80 -8.25
CA PHE A 508 34.94 -16.30 -7.80
C PHE A 508 35.07 -17.36 -6.69
N TYR A 509 35.97 -18.33 -6.87
CA TYR A 509 36.19 -19.36 -5.86
C TYR A 509 36.77 -18.76 -4.57
N THR A 510 37.76 -17.86 -4.66
CA THR A 510 38.33 -17.15 -3.49
C THR A 510 37.28 -16.33 -2.75
N GLU A 511 36.45 -15.56 -3.45
CA GLU A 511 35.43 -14.70 -2.84
C GLU A 511 34.36 -15.54 -2.13
N MET A 512 33.79 -16.54 -2.80
CA MET A 512 32.78 -17.42 -2.19
C MET A 512 33.36 -18.24 -1.02
N GLN A 513 34.59 -18.77 -1.16
CA GLN A 513 35.23 -19.53 -0.08
C GLN A 513 35.60 -18.63 1.11
N THR A 514 36.01 -17.38 0.87
CA THR A 514 36.23 -16.40 1.95
C THR A 514 34.96 -16.14 2.72
N ILE A 515 33.83 -15.91 2.04
CA ILE A 515 32.52 -15.75 2.69
C ILE A 515 32.16 -17.00 3.51
N ARG A 516 32.26 -18.19 2.91
CA ARG A 516 31.97 -19.47 3.58
C ARG A 516 32.80 -19.67 4.85
N ARG A 517 34.10 -19.41 4.80
CA ARG A 517 35.03 -19.60 5.93
C ARG A 517 34.84 -18.52 7.00
N MET A 518 34.62 -17.26 6.61
CA MET A 518 34.26 -16.16 7.49
C MET A 518 32.97 -16.45 8.30
N GLU A 519 31.90 -16.87 7.62
CA GLU A 519 30.61 -17.18 8.25
C GLU A 519 30.71 -18.39 9.21
N ASN A 520 31.50 -19.41 8.84
CA ASN A 520 31.78 -20.54 9.73
C ASN A 520 32.55 -20.10 11.00
N ALA A 521 33.50 -19.16 10.87
CA ALA A 521 34.21 -18.59 12.01
C ALA A 521 33.27 -17.75 12.89
N PHE A 522 32.35 -16.98 12.31
CA PHE A 522 31.32 -16.25 13.07
C PHE A 522 30.39 -17.19 13.84
N ALA A 523 29.99 -18.32 13.24
CA ALA A 523 29.21 -19.35 13.91
C ALA A 523 29.92 -19.85 15.20
N GLU A 524 31.23 -20.05 15.13
CA GLU A 524 32.04 -20.56 16.23
C GLU A 524 32.31 -19.50 17.30
N LEU A 525 32.73 -18.29 16.90
CA LEU A 525 32.88 -17.15 17.82
C LEU A 525 31.59 -16.79 18.56
N TYR A 526 30.42 -17.03 17.96
CA TYR A 526 29.13 -16.89 18.62
C TYR A 526 28.87 -17.99 19.68
N ARG A 527 29.26 -19.25 19.42
CA ARG A 527 29.20 -20.32 20.44
C ARG A 527 30.10 -19.99 21.62
N GLN A 528 31.30 -19.49 21.34
CA GLN A 528 32.30 -19.03 22.31
C GLN A 528 31.92 -17.71 23.02
N LYS A 529 30.77 -17.11 22.70
CA LYS A 529 30.26 -15.84 23.28
C LYS A 529 31.10 -14.59 23.00
N VAL A 530 32.06 -14.66 22.07
CA VAL A 530 32.79 -13.51 21.55
C VAL A 530 31.85 -12.63 20.72
N ILE A 531 31.02 -13.25 19.88
CA ILE A 531 29.90 -12.58 19.20
C ILE A 531 28.63 -12.78 20.02
N ARG A 532 27.80 -11.74 20.12
CA ARG A 532 26.57 -11.70 20.95
C ARG A 532 25.42 -11.04 20.19
N GLY A 533 24.20 -11.15 20.73
CA GLY A 533 23.01 -10.54 20.13
C GLY A 533 22.54 -11.30 18.89
N PHE A 534 22.29 -10.59 17.79
CA PHE A 534 21.95 -11.21 16.51
C PHE A 534 23.19 -11.57 15.70
N CYS A 535 23.12 -12.70 14.99
CA CYS A 535 24.11 -13.11 14.00
C CYS A 535 23.40 -13.95 12.92
N HIS A 536 23.39 -13.46 11.68
CA HIS A 536 22.64 -14.04 10.56
C HIS A 536 23.62 -14.47 9.46
N LEU A 537 23.98 -15.76 9.44
CA LEU A 537 25.03 -16.27 8.56
C LEU A 537 24.55 -16.41 7.11
N TYR A 538 25.29 -15.88 6.14
CA TYR A 538 24.96 -15.92 4.71
C TYR A 538 25.27 -17.29 4.05
N ALA A 539 25.95 -18.19 4.76
CA ALA A 539 26.48 -19.43 4.21
C ALA A 539 25.43 -20.34 3.51
N GLY A 540 25.74 -20.69 2.25
CA GLY A 540 24.88 -21.38 1.29
C GLY A 540 24.36 -20.50 0.16
N GLN A 541 24.43 -19.18 0.30
CA GLN A 541 23.92 -18.20 -0.68
C GLN A 541 25.06 -17.45 -1.40
N GLU A 542 26.31 -17.93 -1.31
CA GLU A 542 27.49 -17.16 -1.75
C GLU A 542 27.45 -16.76 -3.24
N ALA A 543 26.85 -17.59 -4.11
CA ALA A 543 26.65 -17.30 -5.52
C ALA A 543 25.82 -16.02 -5.76
N CYS A 544 24.82 -15.72 -4.92
CA CYS A 544 23.96 -14.55 -5.06
C CYS A 544 24.76 -13.24 -5.04
N CYS A 545 25.53 -13.02 -3.98
CA CYS A 545 26.27 -11.76 -3.82
C CYS A 545 27.54 -11.71 -4.70
N ALA A 546 28.22 -12.85 -4.91
CA ALA A 546 29.39 -12.91 -5.80
C ALA A 546 29.01 -12.67 -7.27
N GLY A 547 27.93 -13.31 -7.75
CA GLY A 547 27.45 -13.18 -9.13
C GLY A 547 27.01 -11.74 -9.45
N ILE A 548 26.18 -11.13 -8.57
CA ILE A 548 25.81 -9.72 -8.74
C ILE A 548 27.05 -8.83 -8.71
N ARG A 549 27.95 -9.03 -7.74
CA ARG A 549 29.16 -8.20 -7.59
C ARG A 549 30.05 -8.24 -8.82
N ALA A 550 30.14 -9.37 -9.51
CA ALA A 550 30.96 -9.49 -10.73
C ALA A 550 30.45 -8.62 -11.88
N ALA A 551 29.14 -8.47 -12.02
CA ALA A 551 28.49 -7.63 -13.03
C ALA A 551 28.41 -6.13 -12.62
N MET A 552 28.43 -5.83 -11.32
CA MET A 552 28.34 -4.46 -10.80
C MET A 552 29.47 -3.54 -11.27
N ARG A 553 29.07 -2.34 -11.71
CA ARG A 553 29.96 -1.25 -12.10
C ARG A 553 30.35 -0.41 -10.86
N PRO A 554 31.42 0.39 -10.91
CA PRO A 554 31.93 1.10 -9.72
C PRO A 554 30.93 2.06 -9.06
N GLU A 555 29.98 2.60 -9.83
CA GLU A 555 28.94 3.55 -9.40
C GLU A 555 27.66 2.87 -8.90
N ASP A 556 27.47 1.58 -9.19
CA ASP A 556 26.30 0.81 -8.78
C ASP A 556 26.27 0.65 -7.26
N THR A 557 25.05 0.60 -6.72
CA THR A 557 24.82 0.67 -5.26
C THR A 557 23.98 -0.48 -4.77
N VAL A 558 24.29 -0.97 -3.57
CA VAL A 558 23.62 -2.11 -2.94
C VAL A 558 23.01 -1.69 -1.61
N ILE A 559 21.81 -2.18 -1.31
CA ILE A 559 21.22 -2.15 0.03
C ILE A 559 20.51 -3.48 0.32
N THR A 560 20.66 -4.01 1.54
CA THR A 560 20.08 -5.32 1.91
C THR A 560 19.58 -5.35 3.37
N SER A 561 18.99 -6.49 3.75
CA SER A 561 18.55 -6.79 5.11
C SER A 561 19.73 -7.09 6.07
N TYR A 562 19.44 -7.51 7.29
CA TYR A 562 20.43 -7.85 8.31
C TYR A 562 21.40 -9.00 7.93
N ARG A 563 21.12 -9.83 6.92
CA ARG A 563 21.99 -10.94 6.50
C ARG A 563 23.04 -10.45 5.50
N SER A 564 23.96 -9.61 5.97
CA SER A 564 24.75 -8.71 5.11
C SER A 564 26.25 -9.03 5.00
N HIS A 565 26.82 -9.97 5.76
CA HIS A 565 28.28 -10.05 5.90
C HIS A 565 29.04 -10.28 4.58
N GLY A 566 28.52 -11.16 3.70
CA GLY A 566 29.10 -11.38 2.38
C GLY A 566 29.06 -10.14 1.48
N TRP A 567 27.95 -9.39 1.52
CA TRP A 567 27.82 -8.10 0.84
C TRP A 567 28.83 -7.07 1.34
N THR A 568 28.99 -6.95 2.65
CA THR A 568 29.96 -6.02 3.25
C THR A 568 31.39 -6.33 2.82
N TYR A 569 31.73 -7.62 2.71
CA TYR A 569 33.04 -8.06 2.20
C TYR A 569 33.24 -7.67 0.73
N LEU A 570 32.31 -8.07 -0.15
CA LEU A 570 32.37 -7.83 -1.60
C LEU A 570 32.30 -6.34 -2.00
N MET A 571 31.72 -5.50 -1.14
CA MET A 571 31.67 -4.04 -1.30
C MET A 571 32.90 -3.32 -0.69
N GLY A 572 33.98 -4.06 -0.40
CA GLY A 572 35.28 -3.52 -0.01
C GLY A 572 35.57 -3.53 1.49
N GLY A 573 34.74 -4.18 2.31
CA GLY A 573 35.01 -4.40 3.72
C GLY A 573 36.01 -5.53 3.93
N SER A 574 37.12 -5.28 4.62
CA SER A 574 38.03 -6.36 5.03
C SER A 574 37.33 -7.34 6.00
N VAL A 575 37.59 -8.64 5.87
CA VAL A 575 37.15 -9.68 6.84
C VAL A 575 37.45 -9.25 8.29
N TYR A 576 38.63 -8.68 8.52
CA TYR A 576 39.05 -8.12 9.80
C TYR A 576 38.07 -7.09 10.37
N LYS A 577 37.83 -5.96 9.69
CA LYS A 577 36.85 -4.93 10.13
C LYS A 577 35.43 -5.49 10.32
N ILE A 578 35.03 -6.53 9.58
CA ILE A 578 33.71 -7.18 9.76
C ILE A 578 33.70 -8.03 11.04
N MET A 579 34.68 -8.92 11.22
CA MET A 579 34.79 -9.78 12.40
C MET A 579 34.96 -8.96 13.69
N ALA A 580 35.77 -7.90 13.65
CA ALA A 580 35.96 -6.94 14.72
C ALA A 580 34.64 -6.23 15.11
N GLU A 581 33.79 -5.89 14.14
CA GLU A 581 32.46 -5.30 14.41
C GLU A 581 31.54 -6.29 15.14
N LEU A 582 31.45 -7.53 14.66
CA LEU A 582 30.66 -8.58 15.30
C LEU A 582 31.16 -8.92 16.72
N ALA A 583 32.48 -8.80 16.95
CA ALA A 583 33.13 -8.98 18.25
C ALA A 583 33.18 -7.70 19.11
N GLN A 584 32.47 -6.63 18.73
CA GLN A 584 32.33 -5.37 19.49
C GLN A 584 33.65 -4.63 19.76
N LYS A 585 34.58 -4.67 18.80
CA LYS A 585 35.89 -3.98 18.84
C LYS A 585 35.80 -2.62 18.14
N GLN A 586 36.56 -1.63 18.63
CA GLN A 586 36.58 -0.27 18.08
C GLN A 586 37.17 -0.18 16.66
N THR A 587 37.92 -1.21 16.26
CA THR A 587 38.48 -1.46 14.92
C THR A 587 37.45 -1.98 13.92
N GLY A 588 36.23 -2.32 14.37
CA GLY A 588 35.12 -2.74 13.52
C GLY A 588 34.72 -1.68 12.50
N CYS A 589 34.09 -2.10 11.40
CA CYS A 589 33.63 -1.21 10.32
C CYS A 589 32.67 -0.10 10.79
N CYS A 590 31.95 -0.31 11.90
CA CYS A 590 31.09 0.67 12.57
C CYS A 590 31.58 0.95 14.00
N ARG A 591 32.86 0.70 14.27
CA ARG A 591 33.57 0.96 15.53
C ARG A 591 32.92 0.24 16.74
N GLY A 592 32.36 -0.95 16.50
CA GLY A 592 31.70 -1.79 17.50
C GLY A 592 30.30 -1.35 17.90
N LYS A 593 29.72 -0.34 17.21
CA LYS A 593 28.40 0.24 17.53
C LYS A 593 27.23 -0.48 16.83
N GLY A 594 27.47 -1.13 15.68
CA GLY A 594 26.43 -1.70 14.83
C GLY A 594 26.24 -3.21 15.00
N GLY A 595 27.33 -3.95 15.22
CA GLY A 595 27.33 -5.41 15.25
C GLY A 595 26.92 -6.05 13.90
N SER A 596 26.49 -7.33 13.94
CA SER A 596 26.19 -8.14 12.74
C SER A 596 25.20 -7.48 11.76
N MET A 597 24.14 -6.85 12.27
CA MET A 597 23.05 -6.38 11.41
C MET A 597 23.34 -5.07 10.69
N HIS A 598 24.28 -4.26 11.19
CA HIS A 598 24.45 -2.86 10.78
C HIS A 598 25.91 -2.59 10.39
N THR A 599 26.32 -3.20 9.29
CA THR A 599 27.61 -2.94 8.64
C THR A 599 27.38 -2.13 7.36
N TYR A 600 28.32 -1.26 7.00
CA TYR A 600 28.23 -0.35 5.84
C TYR A 600 29.58 -0.29 5.11
N ALA A 601 29.57 0.00 3.81
CA ALA A 601 30.77 0.20 3.01
C ALA A 601 30.52 1.22 1.88
N LYS A 602 31.53 1.55 1.07
CA LYS A 602 31.37 2.47 -0.06
C LYS A 602 30.32 1.90 -1.04
N ASN A 603 29.32 2.70 -1.40
CA ASN A 603 28.18 2.30 -2.24
C ASN A 603 27.33 1.14 -1.68
N PHE A 604 27.59 0.70 -0.44
CA PHE A 604 26.78 -0.27 0.28
C PHE A 604 26.05 0.42 1.43
N PHE A 605 24.76 0.68 1.24
CA PHE A 605 23.87 1.33 2.20
C PHE A 605 23.42 0.40 3.34
N GLY A 606 24.10 -0.74 3.46
CA GLY A 606 24.24 -1.49 4.69
C GLY A 606 23.25 -2.61 4.91
N GLY A 607 23.46 -3.28 6.03
CA GLY A 607 22.50 -4.21 6.60
C GLY A 607 21.39 -3.49 7.39
N ASN A 608 20.14 -3.84 7.11
CA ASN A 608 18.96 -3.22 7.70
C ASN A 608 18.18 -4.21 8.57
N GLY A 609 17.97 -3.85 9.83
CA GLY A 609 17.36 -4.71 10.86
C GLY A 609 15.83 -4.79 10.79
N ILE A 610 15.17 -3.83 10.15
CA ILE A 610 13.70 -3.79 10.02
C ILE A 610 13.30 -4.36 8.67
N VAL A 611 12.55 -5.47 8.69
CA VAL A 611 12.16 -6.25 7.51
C VAL A 611 11.42 -5.37 6.51
N GLY A 612 11.96 -5.24 5.29
CA GLY A 612 11.37 -4.47 4.18
C GLY A 612 11.70 -2.98 4.17
N SER A 613 12.21 -2.40 5.28
CA SER A 613 12.53 -0.97 5.36
C SER A 613 13.63 -0.51 4.39
N GLN A 614 14.50 -1.44 3.99
CA GLN A 614 15.55 -1.18 3.01
C GLN A 614 15.01 -0.99 1.59
N VAL A 615 13.78 -1.42 1.31
CA VAL A 615 13.22 -1.38 -0.05
C VAL A 615 12.87 0.06 -0.47
N PRO A 616 12.10 0.86 0.29
CA PRO A 616 11.91 2.27 0.00
C PRO A 616 13.23 3.07 -0.02
N LEU A 617 14.20 2.69 0.83
CA LEU A 617 15.53 3.32 0.85
C LEU A 617 16.30 3.04 -0.45
N GLY A 618 16.31 1.80 -0.94
CA GLY A 618 16.95 1.42 -2.21
C GLY A 618 16.27 2.04 -3.44
N ALA A 619 14.94 2.16 -3.43
CA ALA A 619 14.21 2.93 -4.43
C ALA A 619 14.58 4.43 -4.37
N GLY A 620 14.76 5.00 -3.17
CA GLY A 620 15.27 6.35 -2.96
C GLY A 620 16.70 6.57 -3.47
N VAL A 621 17.57 5.56 -3.38
CA VAL A 621 18.92 5.59 -3.99
C VAL A 621 18.82 5.56 -5.51
N GLY A 622 17.95 4.73 -6.09
CA GLY A 622 17.66 4.74 -7.53
C GLY A 622 17.12 6.09 -8.02
N LEU A 623 16.22 6.72 -7.26
CA LEU A 623 15.78 8.10 -7.50
C LEU A 623 16.95 9.08 -7.44
N ALA A 624 17.88 8.93 -6.48
CA ALA A 624 19.06 9.79 -6.39
C ALA A 624 20.02 9.61 -7.58
N HIS A 625 20.13 8.41 -8.16
CA HIS A 625 20.89 8.18 -9.40
C HIS A 625 20.22 8.88 -10.60
N ALA A 626 18.92 8.64 -10.82
CA ALA A 626 18.15 9.27 -11.89
C ALA A 626 18.17 10.82 -11.78
N TYR A 627 17.90 11.36 -10.59
CA TYR A 627 17.88 12.80 -10.33
C TYR A 627 19.25 13.48 -10.54
N ARG A 628 20.34 12.73 -10.35
CA ARG A 628 21.73 13.19 -10.58
C ARG A 628 22.27 12.83 -11.96
N CYS A 629 21.45 12.22 -12.84
CA CYS A 629 21.86 11.69 -14.14
C CYS A 629 23.12 10.79 -14.05
N ARG A 630 23.21 9.97 -13.00
CA ARG A 630 24.29 8.99 -12.84
C ARG A 630 23.95 7.74 -13.64
N ASP A 631 24.94 7.21 -14.34
CA ASP A 631 24.82 5.94 -15.07
C ASP A 631 24.90 4.73 -14.11
N ALA A 632 24.02 4.67 -13.11
CA ALA A 632 24.10 3.78 -11.96
C ALA A 632 22.75 3.15 -11.61
N VAL A 633 22.78 1.92 -11.13
CA VAL A 633 21.62 1.11 -10.71
C VAL A 633 21.66 0.88 -9.20
N SER A 634 20.48 0.84 -8.58
CA SER A 634 20.31 0.48 -7.17
C SER A 634 19.80 -0.96 -7.02
N PHE A 635 20.68 -1.87 -6.62
CA PHE A 635 20.34 -3.22 -6.19
C PHE A 635 19.71 -3.18 -4.80
N THR A 636 18.42 -3.50 -4.76
CA THR A 636 17.56 -3.33 -3.58
C THR A 636 17.09 -4.70 -3.12
N LEU A 637 17.83 -5.31 -2.19
CA LEU A 637 17.67 -6.71 -1.81
C LEU A 637 16.73 -6.90 -0.60
N TYR A 638 15.93 -7.96 -0.66
CA TYR A 638 15.02 -8.41 0.40
C TYR A 638 14.83 -9.93 0.32
N GLY A 639 14.44 -10.58 1.43
CA GLY A 639 14.17 -12.02 1.45
C GLY A 639 12.71 -12.37 1.16
N ASP A 640 12.43 -13.66 0.93
CA ASP A 640 11.09 -14.21 0.69
C ASP A 640 10.04 -13.81 1.75
N GLY A 641 10.40 -13.80 3.04
CA GLY A 641 9.52 -13.32 4.10
C GLY A 641 9.23 -11.81 4.07
N ALA A 642 10.14 -11.02 3.48
CA ALA A 642 9.98 -9.57 3.30
C ALA A 642 9.16 -9.21 2.05
N ALA A 643 9.03 -10.13 1.08
CA ALA A 643 8.22 -9.94 -0.14
C ALA A 643 6.72 -9.73 0.10
N ASN A 644 6.25 -9.86 1.34
CA ASN A 644 4.86 -9.61 1.74
C ASN A 644 4.70 -8.32 2.59
N GLN A 645 5.73 -7.46 2.65
CA GLN A 645 5.65 -6.14 3.30
C GLN A 645 4.99 -5.12 2.37
N GLY A 646 4.00 -4.38 2.85
CA GLY A 646 3.25 -3.41 2.05
C GLY A 646 4.12 -2.35 1.38
N GLN A 647 5.17 -1.88 2.08
CA GLN A 647 6.12 -0.88 1.57
C GLN A 647 6.92 -1.33 0.33
N LEU A 648 7.00 -2.63 0.05
CA LEU A 648 7.56 -3.15 -1.22
C LEU A 648 6.65 -2.78 -2.39
N PHE A 649 5.33 -3.00 -2.27
CA PHE A 649 4.35 -2.68 -3.31
C PHE A 649 4.20 -1.16 -3.52
N GLU A 650 4.33 -0.37 -2.44
CA GLU A 650 4.44 1.09 -2.55
C GLU A 650 5.70 1.52 -3.34
N SER A 651 6.83 0.87 -3.07
CA SER A 651 8.10 1.11 -3.76
C SER A 651 8.06 0.68 -5.23
N TYR A 652 7.44 -0.45 -5.54
CA TYR A 652 7.20 -0.90 -6.91
C TYR A 652 6.40 0.14 -7.70
N ASN A 653 5.25 0.57 -7.16
CA ASN A 653 4.38 1.52 -7.83
C ASN A 653 5.11 2.82 -8.19
N LEU A 654 5.85 3.40 -7.23
CA LEU A 654 6.61 4.63 -7.44
C LEU A 654 7.82 4.43 -8.37
N ALA A 655 8.56 3.32 -8.24
CA ALA A 655 9.71 3.03 -9.07
C ALA A 655 9.31 2.83 -10.55
N CYS A 656 8.19 2.15 -10.79
CA CYS A 656 7.59 1.95 -12.12
C CYS A 656 7.13 3.28 -12.71
N LEU A 657 6.31 4.03 -11.95
CA LEU A 657 5.73 5.31 -12.36
C LEU A 657 6.81 6.37 -12.71
N TRP A 658 7.96 6.33 -12.02
CA TRP A 658 9.08 7.26 -12.26
C TRP A 658 10.24 6.65 -13.07
N LYS A 659 10.10 5.41 -13.56
CA LYS A 659 11.11 4.67 -14.33
C LYS A 659 12.50 4.68 -13.66
N LEU A 660 12.55 4.38 -12.37
CA LEU A 660 13.79 4.43 -11.60
C LEU A 660 14.75 3.28 -11.96
N PRO A 661 16.08 3.52 -12.01
CA PRO A 661 17.08 2.49 -12.25
C PRO A 661 17.30 1.64 -10.99
N VAL A 662 16.36 0.74 -10.72
CA VAL A 662 16.30 -0.10 -9.53
C VAL A 662 16.10 -1.56 -9.93
N VAL A 663 16.96 -2.44 -9.41
CA VAL A 663 16.76 -3.90 -9.50
C VAL A 663 16.34 -4.36 -8.11
N PHE A 664 15.08 -4.75 -7.99
CA PHE A 664 14.51 -5.31 -6.77
C PHE A 664 14.85 -6.79 -6.69
N VAL A 665 15.68 -7.20 -5.73
CA VAL A 665 16.18 -8.58 -5.67
C VAL A 665 15.54 -9.34 -4.52
N CYS A 666 14.82 -10.42 -4.84
CA CYS A 666 14.28 -11.34 -3.84
C CYS A 666 15.26 -12.51 -3.61
N GLU A 667 15.97 -12.52 -2.48
CA GLU A 667 16.77 -13.67 -2.02
C GLU A 667 15.83 -14.75 -1.44
N ASN A 668 15.27 -15.60 -2.31
CA ASN A 668 14.35 -16.66 -1.93
C ASN A 668 15.09 -17.87 -1.36
N ASN A 669 15.39 -17.81 -0.06
CA ASN A 669 15.99 -18.90 0.72
C ASN A 669 14.94 -19.90 1.27
N LYS A 670 13.73 -19.90 0.69
CA LYS A 670 12.56 -20.72 1.01
C LYS A 670 11.88 -20.48 2.38
N TYR A 671 12.47 -19.70 3.29
CA TYR A 671 12.01 -19.59 4.69
C TYR A 671 12.20 -18.22 5.37
N GLY A 672 11.14 -17.41 5.38
CA GLY A 672 10.94 -16.26 6.24
C GLY A 672 10.94 -16.62 7.73
N MET A 673 12.12 -16.52 8.36
CA MET A 673 12.41 -16.99 9.72
C MET A 673 12.13 -18.49 9.91
N GLY A 674 10.91 -18.86 10.30
CA GLY A 674 10.45 -20.25 10.47
C GLY A 674 9.14 -20.55 9.72
N THR A 675 8.75 -19.68 8.80
CA THR A 675 7.57 -19.84 7.94
C THR A 675 8.05 -20.07 6.51
N SER A 676 7.65 -21.17 5.89
CA SER A 676 7.95 -21.44 4.48
C SER A 676 7.16 -20.52 3.54
N THR A 677 7.67 -20.31 2.33
CA THR A 677 7.03 -19.51 1.27
C THR A 677 5.53 -19.80 1.14
N ASN A 678 5.15 -21.06 0.95
CA ASN A 678 3.77 -21.53 0.75
C ASN A 678 2.83 -21.28 1.95
N ARG A 679 3.36 -20.84 3.10
CA ARG A 679 2.60 -20.47 4.30
C ARG A 679 2.59 -18.96 4.57
N ALA A 680 3.40 -18.18 3.85
CA ALA A 680 3.56 -16.74 4.02
C ALA A 680 3.09 -15.93 2.81
N ALA A 681 3.20 -16.50 1.60
CA ALA A 681 2.86 -15.87 0.33
C ALA A 681 1.76 -16.66 -0.39
N CYS A 682 0.73 -15.96 -0.86
CA CYS A 682 -0.31 -16.49 -1.76
C CYS A 682 0.24 -16.86 -3.15
N ASN A 683 1.28 -16.14 -3.58
CA ASN A 683 2.05 -16.37 -4.79
C ASN A 683 3.54 -16.41 -4.41
N SER A 684 4.16 -17.59 -4.55
CA SER A 684 5.57 -17.85 -4.22
C SER A 684 6.53 -17.64 -5.40
N ASN A 685 6.03 -17.26 -6.58
CA ASN A 685 6.85 -16.84 -7.72
C ASN A 685 7.19 -15.36 -7.53
N TYR A 686 8.17 -15.05 -6.69
CA TYR A 686 8.46 -13.68 -6.23
C TYR A 686 8.84 -12.73 -7.37
N TYR A 687 9.47 -13.22 -8.45
CA TYR A 687 9.72 -12.43 -9.67
C TYR A 687 8.44 -11.85 -10.31
N THR A 688 7.27 -12.49 -10.14
CA THR A 688 5.99 -12.00 -10.68
C THR A 688 5.30 -10.96 -9.78
N ARG A 689 5.72 -10.83 -8.51
CA ARG A 689 5.04 -10.00 -7.50
C ARG A 689 5.14 -8.50 -7.76
N GLY A 690 5.93 -8.10 -8.77
CA GLY A 690 5.92 -6.75 -9.34
C GLY A 690 4.60 -6.39 -10.04
N ASP A 691 3.75 -7.37 -10.39
CA ASP A 691 2.49 -7.26 -11.16
C ASP A 691 2.67 -6.65 -12.55
N TYR A 692 2.98 -5.35 -12.58
CA TYR A 692 3.27 -4.51 -13.74
C TYR A 692 4.77 -4.20 -13.91
N ILE A 693 5.60 -4.49 -12.91
CA ILE A 693 7.06 -4.50 -13.07
C ILE A 693 7.48 -5.85 -13.66
N PRO A 694 8.26 -5.89 -14.75
CA PRO A 694 8.75 -7.15 -15.29
C PRO A 694 9.73 -7.83 -14.33
N GLY A 695 9.90 -9.14 -14.46
CA GLY A 695 10.85 -9.86 -13.61
C GLY A 695 11.37 -11.17 -14.19
N ILE A 696 12.45 -11.66 -13.58
CA ILE A 696 13.14 -12.90 -13.96
C ILE A 696 13.39 -13.78 -12.73
N TRP A 697 13.25 -15.09 -12.89
CA TRP A 697 13.73 -16.09 -11.94
C TRP A 697 15.15 -16.54 -12.32
N VAL A 698 16.02 -16.80 -11.34
CA VAL A 698 17.41 -17.19 -11.54
C VAL A 698 17.80 -18.26 -10.50
N ASP A 699 18.58 -19.28 -10.91
CA ASP A 699 19.25 -20.20 -9.96
C ASP A 699 20.31 -19.42 -9.16
N GLY A 700 19.93 -18.99 -7.95
CA GLY A 700 20.78 -18.33 -6.98
C GLY A 700 21.81 -19.24 -6.30
N MET A 701 21.92 -20.51 -6.74
CA MET A 701 23.01 -21.42 -6.40
C MET A 701 24.08 -21.45 -7.52
N ASP A 702 23.84 -20.84 -8.68
CA ASP A 702 24.81 -20.74 -9.78
C ASP A 702 25.37 -19.33 -9.95
N VAL A 703 26.66 -19.15 -9.67
CA VAL A 703 27.30 -17.83 -9.68
C VAL A 703 27.37 -17.21 -11.09
N LEU A 704 27.37 -18.03 -12.15
CA LEU A 704 27.45 -17.56 -13.53
C LEU A 704 26.06 -17.18 -14.07
N ALA A 705 25.02 -17.94 -13.71
CA ALA A 705 23.64 -17.56 -14.00
C ALA A 705 23.28 -16.22 -13.33
N VAL A 706 23.63 -16.07 -12.05
CA VAL A 706 23.47 -14.80 -11.32
C VAL A 706 24.25 -13.65 -11.97
N ARG A 707 25.48 -13.89 -12.46
CA ARG A 707 26.24 -12.86 -13.21
C ARG A 707 25.50 -12.42 -14.47
N SER A 708 25.14 -13.36 -15.36
CA SER A 708 24.47 -13.05 -16.64
C SER A 708 23.13 -12.33 -16.43
N ALA A 709 22.29 -12.86 -15.53
CA ALA A 709 21.02 -12.24 -15.16
C ALA A 709 21.20 -10.82 -14.59
N THR A 710 22.30 -10.56 -13.86
CA THR A 710 22.63 -9.22 -13.36
C THR A 710 23.06 -8.27 -14.46
N GLU A 711 23.90 -8.70 -15.41
CA GLU A 711 24.33 -7.89 -16.56
C GLU A 711 23.12 -7.43 -17.38
N PHE A 712 22.21 -8.37 -17.66
CA PHE A 712 20.91 -8.08 -18.28
C PHE A 712 20.07 -7.07 -17.46
N CYS A 713 19.93 -7.31 -16.15
CA CYS A 713 19.16 -6.44 -15.26
C CYS A 713 19.71 -5.01 -15.21
N ILE A 714 21.03 -4.81 -15.25
CA ILE A 714 21.65 -3.48 -15.24
C ILE A 714 21.22 -2.69 -16.47
N GLU A 715 21.44 -3.23 -17.67
CA GLU A 715 21.12 -2.52 -18.91
C GLU A 715 19.62 -2.31 -19.09
N ARG A 716 18.79 -3.29 -18.71
CA ARG A 716 17.33 -3.11 -18.70
C ARG A 716 16.87 -2.06 -17.70
N ALA A 717 17.41 -2.06 -16.47
CA ALA A 717 17.01 -1.11 -15.42
C ALA A 717 17.28 0.35 -15.81
N LYS A 718 18.43 0.60 -16.45
CA LYS A 718 18.82 1.92 -16.96
C LYS A 718 17.92 2.40 -18.10
N LYS A 719 17.58 1.50 -19.03
CA LYS A 719 16.85 1.83 -20.27
C LYS A 719 15.33 1.88 -20.09
N CYS A 720 14.78 1.00 -19.26
CA CYS A 720 13.34 0.73 -19.22
C CYS A 720 12.67 1.11 -17.88
N GLY A 721 13.43 1.41 -16.82
CA GLY A 721 12.92 1.47 -15.45
C GLY A 721 13.04 0.11 -14.74
N PRO A 722 12.40 -0.07 -13.58
CA PRO A 722 12.77 -1.13 -12.64
C PRO A 722 12.50 -2.56 -13.14
N LEU A 723 13.18 -3.52 -12.50
CA LEU A 723 12.96 -4.95 -12.67
C LEU A 723 12.88 -5.66 -11.31
N VAL A 724 12.22 -6.82 -11.27
CA VAL A 724 12.32 -7.78 -10.15
C VAL A 724 13.20 -8.96 -10.55
N MET A 725 14.21 -9.30 -9.75
CA MET A 725 15.05 -10.48 -9.92
C MET A 725 14.87 -11.40 -8.72
N GLU A 726 14.33 -12.60 -8.91
CA GLU A 726 14.30 -13.62 -7.87
C GLU A 726 15.54 -14.49 -7.96
N LEU A 727 16.33 -14.53 -6.89
CA LEU A 727 17.41 -15.48 -6.72
C LEU A 727 16.91 -16.63 -5.86
N GLU A 728 16.64 -17.77 -6.49
CA GLU A 728 16.30 -19.00 -5.79
C GLU A 728 17.55 -19.59 -5.14
N THR A 729 17.62 -19.56 -3.82
CA THR A 729 18.85 -19.90 -3.10
C THR A 729 18.56 -20.65 -1.80
N TYR A 730 19.57 -20.92 -0.99
CA TYR A 730 19.37 -21.68 0.26
C TYR A 730 20.35 -21.35 1.38
N ARG A 731 19.82 -21.08 2.58
CA ARG A 731 20.63 -20.89 3.80
C ARG A 731 20.84 -22.20 4.55
N TYR A 732 22.10 -22.56 4.82
CA TYR A 732 22.39 -23.80 5.57
C TYR A 732 22.11 -23.69 7.07
N TYR A 733 22.36 -22.54 7.66
CA TYR A 733 22.01 -22.28 9.05
C TYR A 733 20.52 -21.95 9.22
N GLY A 734 20.04 -22.02 10.47
CA GLY A 734 18.75 -21.45 10.85
C GLY A 734 18.67 -19.94 10.56
N HIS A 735 17.56 -19.32 10.93
CA HIS A 735 17.34 -17.90 10.63
C HIS A 735 18.50 -17.03 11.15
N SER A 736 18.86 -17.23 12.41
CA SER A 736 20.00 -16.65 13.11
C SER A 736 20.67 -17.71 13.99
N MET A 737 21.78 -17.38 14.64
CA MET A 737 22.47 -18.29 15.58
C MET A 737 21.64 -18.70 16.82
N SER A 738 20.49 -18.08 17.09
CA SER A 738 19.55 -18.54 18.13
C SER A 738 18.50 -19.55 17.63
N ASP A 739 18.42 -19.78 16.32
CA ASP A 739 17.49 -20.71 15.68
C ASP A 739 18.26 -21.95 15.17
N PRO A 740 18.02 -23.15 15.71
CA PRO A 740 18.59 -24.40 15.17
C PRO A 740 18.11 -24.73 13.75
N GLY A 741 16.98 -24.18 13.29
CA GLY A 741 16.42 -24.41 11.97
C GLY A 741 15.77 -25.77 11.76
N THR A 742 15.56 -26.57 12.81
CA THR A 742 15.05 -27.96 12.73
C THR A 742 13.56 -28.12 13.07
N SER A 743 12.86 -27.04 13.43
CA SER A 743 11.44 -27.08 13.82
C SER A 743 10.46 -26.87 12.66
N TYR A 744 10.95 -26.38 11.52
CA TYR A 744 10.16 -26.00 10.34
C TYR A 744 10.68 -26.60 9.02
N ARG A 745 11.82 -27.30 9.05
CA ARG A 745 12.43 -28.01 7.91
C ARG A 745 13.28 -29.18 8.41
N LYS A 746 13.57 -30.12 7.51
CA LYS A 746 14.31 -31.36 7.83
C LYS A 746 15.83 -31.14 7.79
N ARG A 747 16.61 -31.99 8.45
CA ARG A 747 18.09 -31.95 8.34
C ARG A 747 18.54 -32.49 6.99
N GLU A 748 17.88 -33.56 6.57
CA GLU A 748 18.04 -34.27 5.30
C GLU A 748 17.84 -33.33 4.11
N GLU A 749 16.94 -32.34 4.22
CA GLU A 749 16.74 -31.28 3.22
C GLU A 749 17.99 -30.38 3.07
N ILE A 750 18.56 -29.93 4.19
CA ILE A 750 19.77 -29.10 4.22
C ILE A 750 20.98 -29.90 3.69
N GLU A 751 21.09 -31.16 4.09
CA GLU A 751 22.15 -32.07 3.64
C GLU A 751 22.05 -32.38 2.15
N GLN A 752 20.84 -32.63 1.64
CA GLN A 752 20.59 -32.86 0.21
C GLN A 752 20.92 -31.63 -0.63
N VAL A 753 20.46 -30.43 -0.23
CA VAL A 753 20.78 -29.18 -0.95
C VAL A 753 22.28 -28.91 -0.91
N ARG A 754 22.97 -29.14 0.22
CA ARG A 754 24.44 -29.00 0.29
C ARG A 754 25.17 -30.03 -0.59
N LYS A 755 24.67 -31.27 -0.67
CA LYS A 755 25.31 -32.34 -1.46
C LYS A 755 25.14 -32.14 -2.96
N THR A 756 24.01 -31.59 -3.40
CA THR A 756 23.65 -31.48 -4.83
C THR A 756 23.86 -30.09 -5.40
N ASN A 757 23.60 -29.04 -4.61
CA ASN A 757 23.48 -27.66 -5.05
C ASN A 757 24.38 -26.68 -4.29
N ASP A 758 25.44 -27.11 -3.59
CA ASP A 758 26.37 -26.16 -2.97
C ASP A 758 27.10 -25.31 -4.03
N PRO A 759 27.08 -23.97 -3.93
CA PRO A 759 27.52 -23.10 -5.02
C PRO A 759 29.03 -23.21 -5.27
N ILE A 760 29.80 -23.39 -4.20
CA ILE A 760 31.26 -23.53 -4.25
C ILE A 760 31.63 -24.89 -4.87
N THR A 761 30.91 -25.94 -4.49
CA THR A 761 31.12 -27.31 -5.00
C THR A 761 30.73 -27.42 -6.48
N ARG A 762 29.55 -26.90 -6.87
CA ARG A 762 29.11 -26.83 -8.28
C ARG A 762 30.13 -26.07 -9.13
N PHE A 763 30.53 -24.87 -8.71
CA PHE A 763 31.49 -24.04 -9.44
C PHE A 763 32.88 -24.69 -9.55
N LYS A 764 33.37 -25.34 -8.48
CA LYS A 764 34.61 -26.13 -8.52
C LYS A 764 34.52 -27.26 -9.54
N THR A 765 33.45 -28.06 -9.51
CA THR A 765 33.25 -29.18 -10.44
C THR A 765 33.20 -28.72 -11.89
N LEU A 766 32.50 -27.61 -12.18
CA LEU A 766 32.47 -26.98 -13.51
C LEU A 766 33.88 -26.64 -14.01
N CYS A 767 34.67 -25.92 -13.19
CA CYS A 767 36.01 -25.48 -13.55
C CYS A 767 37.00 -26.64 -13.75
N LEU A 768 36.88 -27.73 -12.98
CA LEU A 768 37.66 -28.96 -13.14
C LEU A 768 37.30 -29.69 -14.44
N ASN A 769 36.00 -29.88 -14.71
CA ASN A 769 35.51 -30.56 -15.91
C ASN A 769 35.95 -29.82 -17.18
N CYS A 770 35.90 -28.49 -17.17
CA CYS A 770 36.36 -27.65 -18.27
C CYS A 770 37.88 -27.45 -18.32
N LYS A 771 38.64 -28.04 -17.37
CA LYS A 771 40.11 -27.94 -17.25
C LYS A 771 40.63 -26.50 -17.16
N LEU A 772 39.80 -25.58 -16.67
CA LEU A 772 40.13 -24.18 -16.45
C LEU A 772 41.02 -24.02 -15.21
N LEU A 773 40.67 -24.76 -14.15
CA LEU A 773 41.41 -24.83 -12.88
C LEU A 773 41.73 -26.29 -12.53
N THR A 774 42.73 -26.47 -11.68
CA THR A 774 43.20 -27.76 -11.17
C THR A 774 42.85 -27.94 -9.69
N GLU A 775 42.90 -29.17 -9.19
CA GLU A 775 42.72 -29.45 -7.75
C GLU A 775 43.71 -28.69 -6.86
N GLU A 776 44.95 -28.44 -7.32
CA GLU A 776 45.94 -27.69 -6.55
C GLU A 776 45.63 -26.19 -6.49
N ASP A 777 45.02 -25.62 -7.54
CA ASP A 777 44.55 -24.22 -7.51
C ASP A 777 43.49 -24.04 -6.40
N PHE A 778 42.50 -24.94 -6.34
CA PHE A 778 41.47 -24.94 -5.30
C PHE A 778 42.04 -25.18 -3.91
N LYS A 779 42.97 -26.13 -3.78
CA LYS A 779 43.63 -26.44 -2.51
C LYS A 779 44.46 -25.26 -2.01
N THR A 780 45.18 -24.56 -2.90
CA THR A 780 45.96 -23.37 -2.57
C THR A 780 45.06 -22.28 -2.01
N ILE A 781 43.96 -21.94 -2.69
CA ILE A 781 42.99 -20.95 -2.20
C ILE A 781 42.37 -21.40 -0.87
N ASP A 782 42.01 -22.67 -0.72
CA ASP A 782 41.44 -23.22 0.52
C ASP A 782 42.40 -23.08 1.71
N ASP A 783 43.68 -23.38 1.51
CA ASP A 783 44.73 -23.27 2.54
C ASP A 783 45.05 -21.79 2.87
N GLU A 784 45.11 -20.91 1.87
CA GLU A 784 45.32 -19.46 2.04
C GLU A 784 44.18 -18.79 2.79
N VAL A 785 42.93 -18.96 2.33
CA VAL A 785 41.74 -18.40 2.99
C VAL A 785 41.61 -18.94 4.41
N LYS A 786 41.83 -20.25 4.63
CA LYS A 786 41.81 -20.85 5.98
C LYS A 786 42.86 -20.21 6.90
N LYS A 787 44.07 -19.92 6.38
CA LYS A 787 45.14 -19.24 7.12
C LYS A 787 44.78 -17.78 7.43
N GLU A 788 44.21 -17.05 6.46
CA GLU A 788 43.74 -15.67 6.67
C GLU A 788 42.68 -15.61 7.77
N ILE A 789 41.59 -16.40 7.65
CA ILE A 789 40.50 -16.41 8.62
C ILE A 789 41.02 -16.78 10.02
N ALA A 790 41.93 -17.77 10.14
CA ALA A 790 42.53 -18.14 11.42
C ALA A 790 43.36 -17.01 12.04
N GLY A 791 44.16 -16.29 11.23
CA GLY A 791 44.92 -15.12 11.67
C GLY A 791 44.01 -13.97 12.14
N VAL A 792 42.94 -13.69 11.39
CA VAL A 792 41.94 -12.67 11.76
C VAL A 792 41.21 -13.04 13.06
N VAL A 793 40.84 -14.31 13.25
CA VAL A 793 40.25 -14.81 14.51
C VAL A 793 41.19 -14.58 15.69
N GLN A 794 42.48 -14.90 15.54
CA GLN A 794 43.48 -14.68 16.59
C GLN A 794 43.65 -13.18 16.91
N GLN A 795 43.71 -12.34 15.89
CA GLN A 795 43.84 -10.89 16.05
C GLN A 795 42.63 -10.31 16.81
N VAL A 796 41.41 -10.55 16.32
CA VAL A 796 40.16 -10.01 16.89
C VAL A 796 39.90 -10.54 18.30
N THR A 797 40.24 -11.80 18.60
CA THR A 797 40.07 -12.34 19.97
C THR A 797 41.05 -11.72 20.96
N SER A 798 42.25 -11.31 20.53
CA SER A 798 43.24 -10.62 21.36
C SER A 798 42.92 -9.13 21.63
N GLU A 799 42.09 -8.51 20.79
CA GLU A 799 41.78 -7.08 20.89
C GLU A 799 40.88 -6.71 22.07
N LYS A 800 41.05 -5.48 22.56
CA LYS A 800 40.16 -4.90 23.57
C LYS A 800 38.79 -4.59 22.98
N LEU A 801 37.76 -4.71 23.81
CA LEU A 801 36.42 -4.20 23.48
C LEU A 801 36.46 -2.69 23.30
N THR A 802 35.45 -2.17 22.60
CA THR A 802 35.28 -0.73 22.35
C THR A 802 35.29 0.09 23.64
N ASP A 803 36.08 1.19 23.68
CA ASP A 803 36.17 2.08 24.85
C ASP A 803 34.80 2.73 25.13
N LEU A 804 34.40 2.79 26.40
CA LEU A 804 33.14 3.39 26.85
C LEU A 804 32.95 4.85 26.39
N LYS A 805 34.04 5.58 26.08
CA LYS A 805 33.97 6.93 25.49
C LYS A 805 33.20 6.96 24.16
N GLU A 806 33.25 5.87 23.38
CA GLU A 806 32.54 5.77 22.10
C GLU A 806 31.01 5.78 22.25
N LEU A 807 30.47 5.47 23.45
CA LEU A 807 29.04 5.46 23.75
C LEU A 807 28.31 6.75 23.35
N THR A 808 29.01 7.90 23.39
CA THR A 808 28.43 9.24 23.15
C THR A 808 28.95 9.92 21.89
N THR A 809 29.66 9.18 21.04
CA THR A 809 30.16 9.65 19.74
C THR A 809 29.14 9.35 18.64
N ASP A 810 29.30 10.00 17.48
CA ASP A 810 28.62 9.66 16.22
C ASP A 810 27.08 9.80 16.22
N ILE A 811 26.49 10.48 17.23
CA ILE A 811 25.04 10.74 17.34
C ILE A 811 24.55 11.75 16.27
N TYR A 812 25.33 12.81 16.02
CA TYR A 812 24.99 13.85 15.05
C TYR A 812 26.20 14.19 14.17
N LEU A 813 25.95 14.38 12.88
CA LEU A 813 26.93 14.93 11.94
C LEU A 813 26.92 16.47 12.01
N VAL A 814 28.10 17.09 12.18
CA VAL A 814 28.23 18.55 12.04
C VAL A 814 28.20 18.89 10.54
N CYS A 815 27.09 19.44 10.07
CA CYS A 815 26.93 19.87 8.67
C CYS A 815 27.55 21.25 8.44
N TYR A 816 28.73 21.27 7.80
CA TYR A 816 29.38 22.50 7.32
C TYR A 816 29.03 22.88 5.87
N GLU A 817 28.22 22.09 5.14
CA GLU A 817 27.98 22.29 3.70
C GLU A 817 26.53 21.99 3.28
N ASN A 818 25.94 22.89 2.49
CA ASN A 818 24.62 22.73 1.87
C ASN A 818 24.67 21.83 0.60
N LYS A 819 25.19 20.61 0.73
CA LYS A 819 25.19 19.59 -0.35
C LYS A 819 24.83 18.22 0.23
N ILE A 820 24.01 17.46 -0.48
CA ILE A 820 23.67 16.07 -0.12
C ILE A 820 24.91 15.18 -0.35
N ARG A 821 25.58 14.81 0.74
CA ARG A 821 26.89 14.13 0.77
C ARG A 821 26.86 12.67 0.26
N ASP A 822 28.05 12.13 0.06
CA ASP A 822 28.38 10.77 -0.35
C ASP A 822 28.88 9.90 0.84
N THR A 823 29.00 8.59 0.63
CA THR A 823 29.36 7.59 1.66
C THR A 823 30.86 7.25 1.69
N VAL A 824 31.73 8.26 1.64
CA VAL A 824 33.20 8.06 1.68
C VAL A 824 33.70 8.17 3.12
N GLU A 825 34.72 7.39 3.51
CA GLU A 825 35.46 7.63 4.76
C GLU A 825 35.97 9.09 4.77
N ARG A 826 35.59 9.87 5.78
CA ARG A 826 36.05 11.24 5.99
C ARG A 826 36.58 11.37 7.41
N ASN A 827 37.74 12.02 7.57
CA ASN A 827 38.18 12.53 8.87
C ASN A 827 37.24 13.67 9.29
N LEU A 828 36.24 13.35 10.10
CA LEU A 828 35.29 14.31 10.64
C LEU A 828 35.75 14.77 12.03
N GLU A 829 35.45 16.03 12.39
CA GLU A 829 35.70 16.51 13.75
C GLU A 829 34.57 16.01 14.68
N HIS A 830 34.83 14.94 15.43
CA HIS A 830 33.85 14.33 16.33
C HIS A 830 33.71 15.15 17.63
N LYS A 831 32.55 15.80 17.83
CA LYS A 831 32.25 16.49 19.10
C LYS A 831 31.62 15.54 20.13
N LEU A 832 32.30 15.40 21.26
CA LEU A 832 31.80 14.70 22.46
C LEU A 832 30.63 15.47 23.08
N VAL A 833 29.40 15.12 22.71
CA VAL A 833 28.18 15.66 23.35
C VAL A 833 28.09 15.21 24.82
N GLY A 834 28.64 14.03 25.14
CA GLY A 834 28.56 13.42 26.48
C GLY A 834 29.20 14.19 27.64
N LYS A 835 30.19 15.07 27.40
CA LYS A 835 30.86 15.80 28.50
C LYS A 835 29.98 16.83 29.22
N GLN A 836 28.85 17.24 28.64
CA GLN A 836 27.89 18.16 29.28
C GLN A 836 26.67 17.45 29.90
N LEU A 837 26.44 16.16 29.60
CA LEU A 837 25.17 15.49 29.90
C LEU A 837 25.31 14.13 30.63
N VAL A 838 26.52 13.67 30.93
CA VAL A 838 26.75 12.49 31.78
C VAL A 838 27.17 12.94 33.18
N PRO A 839 26.27 12.92 34.19
CA PRO A 839 26.63 13.21 35.58
C PRO A 839 27.39 12.01 36.18
N LEU A 840 28.71 11.99 36.01
CA LEU A 840 29.60 11.09 36.74
C LEU A 840 29.90 11.67 38.13
N GLY A 841 28.98 11.42 39.06
CA GLY A 841 29.15 11.69 40.47
C GLY A 841 27.92 11.28 41.27
N SER A 842 28.11 10.49 42.32
CA SER A 842 27.10 10.32 43.36
C SER A 842 26.70 11.70 43.87
N PRO A 843 25.39 12.02 44.02
CA PRO A 843 24.96 13.37 44.36
C PRO A 843 25.55 13.80 45.71
N THR A 844 26.46 14.78 45.66
CA THR A 844 26.97 15.44 46.87
C THR A 844 25.84 16.31 47.41
N PRO A 845 25.43 16.17 48.69
CA PRO A 845 24.40 17.03 49.25
C PRO A 845 24.85 18.49 49.20
N THR A 846 24.02 19.38 48.66
CA THR A 846 24.28 20.83 48.68
C THR A 846 24.51 21.28 50.13
N PRO A 847 25.64 21.94 50.45
CA PRO A 847 25.88 22.47 51.78
C PRO A 847 24.74 23.39 52.23
N LYS A 848 24.32 23.32 53.50
CA LYS A 848 23.23 24.19 54.01
C LYS A 848 23.52 25.68 53.83
N SER A 849 24.79 26.08 53.73
CA SER A 849 25.24 27.45 53.42
C SER A 849 24.97 27.92 51.99
N GLU A 850 24.68 27.01 51.05
CA GLU A 850 24.42 27.30 49.63
C GLU A 850 22.92 27.26 49.28
N ILE A 851 22.08 26.75 50.18
CA ILE A 851 20.62 26.81 50.05
C ILE A 851 20.16 28.22 50.42
N LYS A 852 19.90 29.05 49.40
CA LYS A 852 19.27 30.36 49.59
C LYS A 852 17.75 30.23 49.51
N ASP A 853 17.06 30.86 50.46
CA ASP A 853 15.60 30.99 50.40
C ASP A 853 15.16 31.71 49.10
N PRO A 854 14.05 31.30 48.48
CA PRO A 854 13.55 31.95 47.27
C PRO A 854 13.15 33.40 47.59
N PRO A 855 13.43 34.36 46.68
CA PRO A 855 13.06 35.75 46.90
C PRO A 855 11.53 35.90 46.95
N PRO A 856 10.98 36.80 47.78
CA PRO A 856 9.55 36.98 47.90
C PRO A 856 8.93 37.43 46.58
N THR A 857 7.77 36.85 46.24
CA THR A 857 7.06 37.09 44.98
C THR A 857 6.74 38.58 44.82
N PRO A 858 7.06 39.23 43.67
CA PRO A 858 6.70 40.62 43.44
C PRO A 858 5.17 40.77 43.34
N PRO A 859 4.60 41.90 43.79
CA PRO A 859 3.16 42.14 43.71
C PRO A 859 2.69 42.23 42.24
N PRO A 860 1.42 41.86 41.96
CA PRO A 860 0.90 41.82 40.60
C PRO A 860 0.85 43.22 39.96
N GLN A 861 1.24 43.31 38.68
CA GLN A 861 1.15 44.56 37.92
C GLN A 861 -0.32 44.92 37.61
N PRO A 862 -0.67 46.23 37.57
CA PRO A 862 -1.99 46.68 37.14
C PRO A 862 -2.23 46.40 35.64
N PRO A 863 -3.50 46.27 35.21
CA PRO A 863 -3.83 45.92 33.84
C PRO A 863 -3.46 47.02 32.84
N PRO A 864 -3.06 46.67 31.60
CA PRO A 864 -2.64 47.63 30.59
C PRO A 864 -3.80 48.53 30.13
N THR A 865 -3.51 49.83 30.00
CA THR A 865 -4.43 50.84 29.48
C THR A 865 -4.73 50.64 27.99
N LYS A 866 -5.95 50.99 27.56
CA LYS A 866 -6.38 50.87 26.16
C LYS A 866 -5.50 51.72 25.24
N PRO A 867 -5.06 51.21 24.07
CA PRO A 867 -4.39 52.04 23.08
C PRO A 867 -5.34 53.09 22.49
N ALA A 868 -4.82 54.29 22.26
CA ALA A 868 -5.58 55.44 21.76
C ALA A 868 -6.04 55.25 20.29
N LYS A 869 -7.16 55.87 19.93
CA LYS A 869 -7.59 56.01 18.53
C LYS A 869 -6.58 56.85 17.76
N LYS A 870 -6.18 56.42 16.56
CA LYS A 870 -5.52 57.28 15.56
C LYS A 870 -6.55 57.82 14.58
N ASP A 871 -6.33 59.05 14.12
CA ASP A 871 -7.25 59.77 13.23
C ASP A 871 -7.28 59.22 11.79
N PRO A 872 -8.45 59.26 11.11
CA PRO A 872 -8.64 58.69 9.78
C PRO A 872 -8.30 59.70 8.66
N LYS A 873 -7.06 60.20 8.58
CA LYS A 873 -6.63 61.11 7.50
C LYS A 873 -5.41 60.70 6.66
N ASP A 874 -4.66 59.66 7.04
CA ASP A 874 -3.44 59.24 6.32
C ASP A 874 -3.55 57.87 5.60
N ALA A 875 -4.76 57.42 5.27
CA ALA A 875 -5.00 56.19 4.53
C ALA A 875 -5.08 56.44 3.00
N LYS A 876 -4.03 56.07 2.26
CA LYS A 876 -4.06 56.07 0.77
C LYS A 876 -5.04 55.01 0.24
N PRO A 877 -5.84 55.31 -0.81
CA PRO A 877 -6.74 54.34 -1.43
C PRO A 877 -5.99 53.33 -2.34
N PRO A 878 -6.57 52.14 -2.57
CA PRO A 878 -6.04 51.17 -3.53
C PRO A 878 -6.31 51.59 -4.99
N PRO A 879 -5.45 51.22 -5.96
CA PRO A 879 -5.62 51.58 -7.36
C PRO A 879 -6.68 50.71 -8.08
N SER A 880 -7.40 51.32 -9.02
CA SER A 880 -8.36 50.67 -9.91
C SER A 880 -7.68 50.06 -11.15
N PRO A 881 -8.30 49.06 -11.82
CA PRO A 881 -7.73 48.41 -12.99
C PRO A 881 -8.09 49.13 -14.30
N ASN A 882 -7.10 49.75 -14.95
CA ASN A 882 -6.91 49.87 -16.41
C ASN A 882 -5.84 50.94 -16.68
N ASP A 883 -4.67 50.56 -17.23
CA ASP A 883 -4.30 50.93 -18.61
C ASP A 883 -2.90 50.42 -19.01
N LYS A 884 -2.63 50.41 -20.31
CA LYS A 884 -1.52 49.71 -20.98
C LYS A 884 -0.28 50.59 -21.19
N ALA A 885 0.92 50.02 -21.08
CA ALA A 885 2.17 50.47 -21.72
C ALA A 885 3.21 49.33 -21.71
N THR A 886 3.39 48.59 -22.82
CA THR A 886 4.47 48.73 -23.84
C THR A 886 5.90 48.41 -23.38
N LEU A 887 6.52 47.43 -24.05
CA LEU A 887 7.93 47.06 -23.98
C LEU A 887 8.64 47.38 -25.32
N PRO A 888 9.86 47.96 -25.30
CA PRO A 888 10.89 47.74 -26.32
C PRO A 888 11.83 46.59 -25.87
N GLY A 889 12.42 45.73 -26.70
CA GLY A 889 12.35 45.58 -28.15
C GLY A 889 13.76 45.43 -28.76
N ASP A 890 14.22 44.21 -29.09
CA ASP A 890 14.91 43.97 -30.37
C ASP A 890 15.03 42.49 -30.85
N LYS A 891 14.72 42.32 -32.14
CA LYS A 891 15.15 41.34 -33.18
C LYS A 891 15.75 39.96 -32.80
N SER A 892 15.12 38.88 -33.28
CA SER A 892 15.48 38.24 -34.57
C SER A 892 14.57 37.04 -34.93
N THR A 893 14.37 36.83 -36.25
CA THR A 893 13.51 35.81 -36.91
C THR A 893 14.37 34.85 -37.76
N PRO A 894 13.84 33.80 -38.42
CA PRO A 894 12.80 32.81 -38.02
C PRO A 894 13.23 31.34 -38.33
N PRO A 895 12.45 30.30 -37.96
CA PRO A 895 12.53 28.99 -38.61
C PRO A 895 11.76 28.95 -39.93
N ARG A 896 12.26 28.18 -40.91
CA ARG A 896 11.64 27.94 -42.22
C ARG A 896 10.50 26.93 -42.17
N GLU A 897 9.66 26.99 -43.19
CA GLU A 897 8.64 26.02 -43.57
C GLU A 897 9.20 24.59 -43.68
N ILE A 898 8.41 23.59 -43.25
CA ILE A 898 8.47 22.23 -43.78
C ILE A 898 7.06 21.87 -44.24
N GLN A 899 6.99 21.30 -45.43
CA GLN A 899 5.75 21.08 -46.19
C GLN A 899 4.90 19.95 -45.62
N SER A 900 3.59 20.11 -45.75
CA SER A 900 2.61 19.04 -45.58
C SER A 900 2.67 18.03 -46.73
N ALA A 901 2.69 16.74 -46.41
CA ALA A 901 2.35 15.65 -47.33
C ALA A 901 1.29 14.74 -46.67
N PRO A 902 0.30 14.22 -47.41
CA PRO A 902 -0.84 13.50 -46.83
C PRO A 902 -0.57 11.99 -46.70
N THR A 903 -1.27 11.36 -45.76
CA THR A 903 -1.42 9.89 -45.71
C THR A 903 -2.89 9.52 -45.62
N GLU A 904 -3.40 8.93 -46.70
CA GLU A 904 -4.69 8.22 -46.75
C GLU A 904 -4.58 6.83 -46.08
N PRO A 905 -5.71 6.17 -45.74
CA PRO A 905 -5.71 4.93 -44.96
C PRO A 905 -5.75 3.67 -45.84
N ASP A 906 -4.81 2.74 -45.63
CA ASP A 906 -4.79 1.44 -46.31
C ASP A 906 -5.15 0.27 -45.39
N THR A 907 -6.19 -0.47 -45.78
CA THR A 907 -6.50 -1.88 -45.44
C THR A 907 -7.24 -2.48 -46.64
N PRO A 908 -7.30 -3.81 -46.85
CA PRO A 908 -6.77 -4.92 -46.04
C PRO A 908 -5.95 -5.96 -46.85
N ALA A 909 -5.34 -6.94 -46.16
CA ALA A 909 -4.85 -8.18 -46.78
C ALA A 909 -5.31 -9.44 -46.02
N LYS A 910 -5.89 -10.39 -46.76
CA LYS A 910 -6.30 -11.73 -46.27
C LYS A 910 -5.11 -12.71 -46.27
N PRO A 911 -5.06 -13.68 -45.36
CA PRO A 911 -4.47 -14.99 -45.63
C PRO A 911 -5.50 -15.95 -46.25
N LYS A 912 -5.03 -16.94 -47.00
CA LYS A 912 -5.84 -18.01 -47.64
C LYS A 912 -5.93 -19.25 -46.74
N ASN A 913 -6.96 -20.05 -46.97
CA ASN A 913 -7.09 -21.41 -46.43
C ASN A 913 -5.91 -22.30 -46.85
N GLY A 914 -5.56 -23.24 -45.97
CA GLY A 914 -4.82 -24.46 -46.27
C GLY A 914 -5.30 -25.55 -45.31
N ASP A 915 -6.06 -26.51 -45.81
CA ASP A 915 -6.50 -27.68 -45.05
C ASP A 915 -5.33 -28.64 -44.82
N GLU A 916 -5.18 -29.18 -43.61
CA GLU A 916 -4.76 -30.58 -43.48
C GLU A 916 -5.28 -31.25 -42.20
N LYS A 917 -5.57 -32.55 -42.30
CA LYS A 917 -6.26 -33.36 -41.29
C LYS A 917 -5.27 -34.23 -40.51
N SER A 918 -5.38 -34.30 -39.18
CA SER A 918 -5.39 -35.60 -38.47
C SER A 918 -5.65 -35.51 -36.96
N LYS A 919 -6.72 -36.18 -36.53
CA LYS A 919 -6.83 -37.13 -35.39
C LYS A 919 -6.00 -36.90 -34.09
N ILE A 920 -6.74 -36.76 -32.99
CA ILE A 920 -6.78 -37.67 -31.81
C ILE A 920 -5.41 -38.08 -31.21
N ASP A 921 -5.08 -37.62 -30.00
CA ASP A 921 -5.29 -38.43 -28.78
C ASP A 921 -5.10 -37.67 -27.45
N ASN A 922 -5.76 -38.19 -26.39
CA ASN A 922 -5.46 -37.94 -24.96
C ASN A 922 -4.39 -38.99 -24.52
N PRO A 923 -3.64 -38.87 -23.40
CA PRO A 923 -3.98 -38.22 -22.13
C PRO A 923 -2.83 -37.26 -21.66
N SER A 924 -2.54 -36.94 -20.39
CA SER A 924 -3.01 -37.39 -19.07
C SER A 924 -2.89 -36.33 -17.95
N LYS A 925 -3.66 -36.58 -16.89
CA LYS A 925 -3.46 -36.12 -15.50
C LYS A 925 -2.02 -36.31 -14.98
N GLU A 926 -1.51 -35.30 -14.29
CA GLU A 926 -1.09 -35.37 -12.88
C GLU A 926 -1.39 -34.04 -12.18
#